data_AF-A0A915CEK8-F1
#
_entry.id   AF-A0A915CEK8-F1
#
_cell.length_a   1.000
_cell.length_b   1.000
_cell.length_c   1.000
_cell.angle_alpha   90.00
_cell.angle_beta   90.00
_cell.angle_gamma   90.00
#
_symmetry.space_group_name_H-M   'P 1'
#
loop_
_entity.id
_entity.type
_entity.pdbx_description
1 polymer ?
#
loop_
_entity_poly.entity_id
_entity_poly.type
_entity_poly.pdbx_seq_one_letter_code
_entity_poly.pdbx_strand_id
1 'polypeptide(L)'
;MECEDIPESVASSRQQQLILFTGLDIANSSAHAAVFSTFTQNRAPDRAPLRMMLLSADNPMYAGSTHKGKSPKSSKGYIKIRWMRKYVREVPAVIVVFADLNWNHPSWNEKVTECESKISSLRASIGSRGTRICVVLLQDGGIVTGDDPFAAERASKLCQSCQLSPKQLFVFPLTDQLLGFVIRLESAFHELAQGFYQQCVKSIRARSIPNNFSNLIIRQQFKLAFISELRQDTHTALRHYKLAYQHCIESEPPDTELFEWRQVTALINYKVCQLSFLHSTALEAISQQRRHVAHMFASLPGVYPSVQLAAIEFALWKSKQCSMFADLFERAVTNGLAAMSTQHPGIHVHAAADHYRVANDLIEEMHASLSESVPYPNPDPFVPSSPPIFYGQRPWRIAVEGGNLADADTENNARIALEQRCKPNHLQCLSLLSSAMSQYKKYKCARMQRHMMLLMADEYSALTYHSKALQFTSHVLWECRIEGFTLPIPLLLTRSLLSAFFLADVKEFMSASVQMLNLNAFPVFAPIALHLTTNFDRIRRGLPPLPPLPSSELSEAQVSACQQQWAHVFAELVFFSLSAPRIDAFVRARASFLATELSVNAGSTLILKVSLCSCAPVMVGFERLRVNVSDATVTRSAERSSLFEFVTENVQLQPNVETNIYYEMTLDAAQFSETKLIMVSGLNLEMGSVHSSVYGTLDWEFTSLAMGIPECSYRSSMLDSRIGLPSVKVRPLEAAARLKGDLKGDALLGQIGNLSLRLICEENELPDSIRLEWYAEMTDDANRGALLFLTAQNKLADSDECVIDVAAVDTAKIPLEVPFTISYCAQAVGSLCIAVEVLFTRGGLTARRRFFIAVNSRPPFTIRTSLLTLNNEILESPFTETNFFARSDIESKAPLIIGDIQWRADANVHVEGDELRREFIQEEGERYAEGDVLSVCSCMRIVDSDDLEECSLGQISIKWATVDKPQSWVMSYLDAGVARPRRAPIVLNARVCTTQCIVRTAIPIVFCITNLHPQAIDLHITVEMADLFMFAGSKQVNVRLLSSESYECSISVMALTAGRLPFSRLQLRSSAFDSLLLDEIVCVSMPAALFVLPQAKE
;
A
#
# COMPACT_ATOMS: atom_id res chain seq x y z
N MET A 1 0.90 -42.93 3.40
CA MET A 1 1.72 -42.01 2.61
C MET A 1 2.02 -40.76 3.40
N GLU A 2 1.01 -40.13 4.01
CA GLU A 2 1.22 -39.00 4.92
C GLU A 2 2.16 -39.36 6.07
N CYS A 3 3.14 -38.48 6.31
CA CYS A 3 4.01 -38.60 7.47
C CYS A 3 3.19 -38.46 8.75
N GLU A 4 3.42 -39.38 9.71
CA GLU A 4 2.76 -39.32 11.01
C GLU A 4 2.94 -37.94 11.65
N ASP A 5 1.84 -37.35 12.10
CA ASP A 5 1.86 -36.19 12.97
C ASP A 5 2.59 -36.51 14.28
N ILE A 6 3.10 -35.47 14.93
CA ILE A 6 3.76 -35.65 16.21
C ILE A 6 2.76 -36.22 17.23
N PRO A 7 3.12 -37.31 17.93
CA PRO A 7 2.24 -37.90 18.92
C PRO A 7 1.84 -36.86 19.97
N GLU A 8 0.56 -36.80 20.34
CA GLU A 8 0.05 -35.89 21.37
C GLU A 8 0.87 -35.95 22.67
N SER A 9 1.38 -37.14 23.02
CA SER A 9 2.25 -37.35 24.18
C SER A 9 3.58 -36.61 24.12
N VAL A 10 3.96 -36.06 22.97
CA VAL A 10 5.24 -35.39 22.71
C VAL A 10 5.03 -33.95 22.21
N ALA A 11 3.89 -33.66 21.58
CA ALA A 11 3.58 -32.39 20.92
C ALA A 11 3.52 -31.18 21.87
N SER A 12 3.16 -31.39 23.16
CA SER A 12 3.05 -30.31 24.15
C SER A 12 4.32 -29.46 24.21
N SER A 13 4.16 -28.13 24.23
CA SER A 13 5.26 -27.16 24.38
C SER A 13 6.02 -27.32 25.69
N ARG A 14 5.29 -27.72 26.75
CA ARG A 14 5.83 -28.08 28.05
C ARG A 14 5.19 -29.38 28.51
N GLN A 15 5.99 -30.43 28.69
CA GLN A 15 5.46 -31.71 29.14
C GLN A 15 4.89 -31.59 30.55
N GLN A 16 3.69 -32.14 30.76
CA GLN A 16 3.00 -32.04 32.04
C GLN A 16 3.26 -33.27 32.91
N GLN A 17 3.49 -33.03 34.20
CA GLN A 17 3.71 -34.09 35.18
C GLN A 17 2.38 -34.65 35.67
N LEU A 18 2.18 -35.96 35.49
CA LEU A 18 0.92 -36.60 35.87
C LEU A 18 0.82 -36.74 37.39
N ILE A 19 -0.22 -36.14 37.97
CA ILE A 19 -0.57 -36.23 39.39
C ILE A 19 -2.01 -36.73 39.50
N LEU A 20 -2.24 -37.69 40.40
CA LEU A 20 -3.58 -38.20 40.66
C LEU A 20 -4.05 -37.83 42.05
N PHE A 21 -5.30 -37.38 42.16
CA PHE A 21 -5.94 -37.02 43.42
C PHE A 21 -6.92 -38.11 43.84
N THR A 22 -6.95 -38.44 45.12
CA THR A 22 -7.91 -39.38 45.71
C THR A 22 -8.37 -38.87 47.08
N GLY A 23 -9.55 -39.26 47.53
CA GLY A 23 -10.13 -38.83 48.80
C GLY A 23 -10.98 -37.55 48.74
N LEU A 24 -11.16 -36.94 47.56
CA LEU A 24 -12.11 -35.83 47.34
C LEU A 24 -13.45 -36.36 46.81
N ASP A 25 -14.53 -36.12 47.53
CA ASP A 25 -15.91 -36.41 47.09
C ASP A 25 -16.53 -35.20 46.38
N ILE A 26 -16.29 -35.10 45.06
CA ILE A 26 -16.77 -33.99 44.22
C ILE A 26 -18.30 -34.04 44.03
N ALA A 27 -18.93 -35.23 44.12
CA ALA A 27 -20.35 -35.39 43.85
C ALA A 27 -21.21 -34.89 45.02
N ASN A 28 -20.78 -35.12 46.26
CA ASN A 28 -21.58 -34.81 47.45
C ASN A 28 -21.08 -33.62 48.26
N SER A 29 -19.81 -33.19 48.11
CA SER A 29 -19.23 -32.06 48.86
C SER A 29 -18.88 -30.87 47.96
N SER A 30 -19.55 -29.74 48.17
CA SER A 30 -19.26 -28.49 47.47
C SER A 30 -17.86 -27.95 47.78
N ALA A 31 -17.36 -28.16 48.99
CA ALA A 31 -16.01 -27.79 49.39
C ALA A 31 -14.96 -28.60 48.60
N HIS A 32 -15.16 -29.91 48.43
CA HIS A 32 -14.25 -30.76 47.64
C HIS A 32 -14.27 -30.40 46.16
N ALA A 33 -15.45 -30.08 45.62
CA ALA A 33 -15.58 -29.59 44.25
C ALA A 33 -14.83 -28.26 44.05
N ALA A 34 -14.93 -27.33 45.02
CA ALA A 34 -14.21 -26.05 45.00
C ALA A 34 -12.68 -26.22 45.09
N VAL A 35 -12.19 -27.16 45.92
CA VAL A 35 -10.76 -27.48 45.99
C VAL A 35 -10.26 -28.01 44.64
N PHE A 36 -10.95 -28.99 44.07
CA PHE A 36 -10.55 -29.59 42.80
C PHE A 36 -10.63 -28.61 41.61
N SER A 37 -11.66 -27.76 41.57
CA SER A 37 -11.81 -26.74 40.53
C SER A 37 -10.68 -25.70 40.59
N THR A 38 -10.27 -25.28 41.80
CA THR A 38 -9.16 -24.33 41.99
C THR A 38 -7.82 -24.89 41.50
N PHE A 39 -7.62 -26.21 41.57
CA PHE A 39 -6.43 -26.89 41.04
C PHE A 39 -6.43 -27.04 39.51
N THR A 40 -7.61 -27.04 38.87
CA THR A 40 -7.75 -27.43 37.45
C THR A 40 -8.14 -26.28 36.52
N GLN A 41 -8.84 -25.25 37.00
CA GLN A 41 -9.31 -24.12 36.21
C GLN A 41 -8.35 -22.92 36.24
N ASN A 42 -8.33 -22.12 35.15
CA ASN A 42 -7.62 -20.84 35.02
C ASN A 42 -6.14 -20.85 35.49
N ARG A 43 -5.39 -21.90 35.10
CA ARG A 43 -3.97 -22.01 35.43
C ARG A 43 -3.14 -21.10 34.51
N ALA A 44 -2.47 -20.13 35.11
CA ALA A 44 -1.52 -19.28 34.40
C ALA A 44 -0.26 -20.08 33.98
N PRO A 45 0.40 -19.71 32.85
CA PRO A 45 1.50 -20.47 32.25
C PRO A 45 2.80 -20.48 33.08
N ASP A 46 2.93 -19.56 34.04
CA ASP A 46 4.02 -19.45 35.01
C ASP A 46 3.99 -20.55 36.08
N ARG A 47 2.83 -21.16 36.32
CA ARG A 47 2.67 -22.24 37.31
C ARG A 47 3.37 -23.53 36.88
N ALA A 48 3.58 -24.43 37.84
CA ALA A 48 4.17 -25.74 37.58
C ALA A 48 3.32 -26.53 36.55
N PRO A 49 3.90 -27.18 35.54
CA PRO A 49 3.17 -27.83 34.46
C PRO A 49 2.67 -29.19 34.93
N LEU A 50 1.60 -29.18 35.69
CA LEU A 50 1.03 -30.36 36.32
C LEU A 50 -0.25 -30.77 35.59
N ARG A 51 -0.43 -32.07 35.35
CA ARG A 51 -1.68 -32.65 34.88
C ARG A 51 -2.34 -33.37 36.04
N MET A 52 -3.32 -32.74 36.65
CA MET A 52 -4.01 -33.26 37.82
C MET A 52 -5.32 -33.92 37.38
N MET A 53 -5.56 -35.15 37.82
CA MET A 53 -6.80 -35.87 37.51
C MET A 53 -7.28 -36.61 38.75
N LEU A 54 -8.59 -36.80 38.89
CA LEU A 54 -9.13 -37.66 39.94
C LEU A 54 -8.82 -39.13 39.63
N LEU A 55 -8.47 -39.89 40.66
CA LEU A 55 -8.22 -41.32 40.57
C LEU A 55 -9.56 -42.06 40.46
N SER A 56 -9.86 -42.59 39.26
CA SER A 56 -11.03 -43.44 39.01
C SER A 56 -10.75 -44.92 39.31
N ALA A 57 -11.80 -45.70 39.59
CA ALA A 57 -11.73 -47.15 39.77
C ALA A 57 -11.21 -47.86 38.50
N ASP A 58 -11.48 -47.31 37.32
CA ASP A 58 -11.01 -47.83 36.02
C ASP A 58 -9.54 -47.49 35.71
N ASN A 59 -8.82 -46.90 36.66
CA ASN A 59 -7.45 -46.46 36.42
C ASN A 59 -6.54 -47.67 36.12
N PRO A 60 -5.68 -47.61 35.07
CA PRO A 60 -4.77 -48.69 34.69
C PRO A 60 -3.73 -49.06 35.76
N MET A 61 -3.63 -48.33 36.87
CA MET A 61 -2.88 -48.74 38.05
C MET A 61 -3.53 -49.91 38.82
N TYR A 62 -4.86 -50.03 38.80
CA TYR A 62 -5.62 -51.09 39.50
C TYR A 62 -5.80 -52.35 38.67
N ALA A 63 -5.68 -52.23 37.34
CA ALA A 63 -5.52 -53.38 36.46
C ALA A 63 -4.16 -54.03 36.78
N GLY A 64 -4.17 -54.96 37.75
CA GLY A 64 -2.99 -55.67 38.21
C GLY A 64 -2.20 -56.25 37.05
N SER A 65 -0.92 -56.53 37.29
CA SER A 65 -0.08 -57.30 36.38
C SER A 65 -0.61 -58.74 36.26
N THR A 66 -1.80 -58.96 35.69
CA THR A 66 -2.13 -60.23 35.05
C THR A 66 -1.01 -60.49 34.07
N HIS A 67 -0.30 -61.60 34.22
CA HIS A 67 0.83 -62.04 33.43
C HIS A 67 0.63 -61.81 31.91
N LYS A 68 0.86 -60.60 31.42
CA LYS A 68 1.14 -60.35 30.01
C LYS A 68 2.58 -60.79 29.86
N GLY A 69 2.77 -61.97 29.28
CA GLY A 69 4.08 -62.54 29.00
C GLY A 69 5.02 -61.42 28.56
N LYS A 70 6.20 -61.33 29.18
CA LYS A 70 7.20 -60.30 28.85
C LYS A 70 7.32 -60.29 27.33
N SER A 71 6.80 -59.23 26.68
CA SER A 71 6.96 -59.06 25.24
C SER A 71 8.45 -59.28 24.95
N PRO A 72 8.82 -60.19 24.03
CA PRO A 72 10.22 -60.50 23.79
C PRO A 72 11.00 -59.20 23.63
N LYS A 73 12.18 -59.12 24.25
CA LYS A 73 13.05 -57.95 24.16
C LYS A 73 13.51 -57.81 22.71
N SER A 74 12.67 -57.20 21.87
CA SER A 74 12.99 -56.97 20.47
C SER A 74 14.11 -55.94 20.38
N SER A 75 15.20 -56.33 19.71
CA SER A 75 16.29 -55.45 19.30
C SER A 75 15.87 -54.51 18.16
N LYS A 76 14.70 -54.70 17.54
CA LYS A 76 14.21 -53.91 16.40
C LYS A 76 13.47 -52.63 16.81
N GLY A 77 13.34 -51.71 15.86
CA GLY A 77 12.61 -50.43 15.95
C GLY A 77 13.35 -49.34 16.75
N TYR A 78 12.85 -48.11 16.75
CA TYR A 78 13.48 -46.99 17.43
C TYR A 78 12.71 -46.55 18.68
N ILE A 79 11.52 -45.96 18.53
CA ILE A 79 10.75 -45.40 19.65
C ILE A 79 9.44 -46.15 19.83
N LYS A 80 9.17 -46.67 21.05
CA LYS A 80 7.92 -47.37 21.36
C LYS A 80 6.80 -46.39 21.70
N ILE A 81 5.69 -46.43 20.96
CA ILE A 81 4.55 -45.51 21.11
C ILE A 81 3.96 -45.59 22.53
N ARG A 82 3.66 -46.80 22.99
CA ARG A 82 3.07 -47.04 24.33
C ARG A 82 3.98 -46.59 25.48
N TRP A 83 5.30 -46.56 25.28
CA TRP A 83 6.24 -46.17 26.34
C TRP A 83 6.13 -44.68 26.68
N MET A 84 5.89 -43.82 25.70
CA MET A 84 5.66 -42.39 25.91
C MET A 84 4.32 -42.17 26.63
N ARG A 85 3.25 -42.79 26.11
CA ARG A 85 1.90 -42.73 26.70
C ARG A 85 1.88 -43.15 28.18
N LYS A 86 2.67 -44.17 28.54
CA LYS A 86 2.79 -44.67 29.91
C LYS A 86 3.04 -43.56 30.93
N TYR A 87 4.00 -42.65 30.70
CA TYR A 87 4.38 -41.62 31.69
C TYR A 87 3.54 -40.35 31.62
N VAL A 88 2.75 -40.19 30.55
CA VAL A 88 1.86 -39.02 30.36
C VAL A 88 0.44 -39.32 30.85
N ARG A 89 -0.03 -40.58 30.74
CA ARG A 89 -1.45 -40.94 31.01
C ARG A 89 -1.65 -42.08 32.02
N GLU A 90 -0.71 -43.02 32.13
CA GLU A 90 -0.93 -44.26 32.89
C GLU A 90 -0.25 -44.28 34.27
N VAL A 91 1.00 -43.83 34.36
CA VAL A 91 1.82 -43.90 35.57
C VAL A 91 2.02 -42.51 36.14
N PRO A 92 1.37 -42.17 37.28
CA PRO A 92 1.55 -40.89 37.92
C PRO A 92 2.91 -40.78 38.60
N ALA A 93 3.46 -39.57 38.60
CA ALA A 93 4.65 -39.24 39.38
C ALA A 93 4.31 -39.14 40.87
N VAL A 94 3.13 -38.57 41.18
CA VAL A 94 2.63 -38.35 42.55
C VAL A 94 1.15 -38.73 42.65
N ILE A 95 0.78 -39.41 43.74
CA ILE A 95 -0.62 -39.60 44.15
C ILE A 95 -0.84 -38.80 45.43
N VAL A 96 -1.81 -37.90 45.40
CA VAL A 96 -2.20 -37.03 46.50
C VAL A 96 -3.46 -37.58 47.15
N VAL A 97 -3.36 -37.96 48.43
CA VAL A 97 -4.48 -38.43 49.24
C VAL A 97 -5.00 -37.26 50.06
N PHE A 98 -6.17 -36.76 49.71
CA PHE A 98 -6.91 -35.80 50.52
C PHE A 98 -7.63 -36.54 51.65
N ALA A 99 -7.51 -36.03 52.87
CA ALA A 99 -8.15 -36.62 54.04
C ALA A 99 -8.82 -35.53 54.87
N ASP A 100 -10.13 -35.68 55.09
CA ASP A 100 -10.93 -34.85 56.01
C ASP A 100 -10.58 -35.23 57.45
N LEU A 101 -9.56 -34.59 58.00
CA LEU A 101 -9.03 -34.94 59.31
C LEU A 101 -8.53 -33.69 60.04
N ASN A 102 -9.44 -33.07 60.78
CA ASN A 102 -9.11 -31.96 61.68
C ASN A 102 -8.15 -32.41 62.79
N TRP A 103 -7.21 -31.55 63.19
CA TRP A 103 -6.25 -31.89 64.26
C TRP A 103 -6.95 -32.33 65.55
N ASN A 104 -8.08 -31.73 65.88
CA ASN A 104 -8.87 -31.99 67.09
C ASN A 104 -10.01 -33.01 66.90
N HIS A 105 -9.93 -33.88 65.89
CA HIS A 105 -10.98 -34.86 65.62
C HIS A 105 -11.15 -35.87 66.79
N PRO A 106 -12.38 -36.12 67.29
CA PRO A 106 -12.62 -36.97 68.45
C PRO A 106 -12.14 -38.42 68.26
N SER A 107 -12.27 -38.95 67.04
CA SER A 107 -11.75 -40.28 66.64
C SER A 107 -10.41 -40.21 65.91
N TRP A 108 -9.44 -39.43 66.42
CA TRP A 108 -8.13 -39.24 65.76
C TRP A 108 -7.45 -40.58 65.41
N ASN A 109 -7.32 -41.49 66.38
CA ASN A 109 -6.59 -42.75 66.17
C ASN A 109 -7.25 -43.63 65.10
N GLU A 110 -8.59 -43.72 65.06
CA GLU A 110 -9.31 -44.49 64.03
C GLU A 110 -9.10 -43.91 62.62
N LYS A 111 -9.13 -42.57 62.50
CA LYS A 111 -8.88 -41.88 61.24
C LYS A 111 -7.42 -42.02 60.76
N VAL A 112 -6.46 -42.05 61.68
CA VAL A 112 -5.06 -42.38 61.34
C VAL A 112 -4.96 -43.81 60.80
N THR A 113 -5.63 -44.78 61.40
CA THR A 113 -5.66 -46.18 60.91
C THR A 113 -6.36 -46.29 59.55
N GLU A 114 -7.42 -45.52 59.31
CA GLU A 114 -8.10 -45.43 58.01
C GLU A 114 -7.14 -44.90 56.92
N CYS A 115 -6.43 -43.81 57.21
CA CYS A 115 -5.41 -43.25 56.31
C CYS A 115 -4.26 -44.24 56.05
N GLU A 116 -3.76 -44.91 57.08
CA GLU A 116 -2.71 -45.93 56.95
C GLU A 116 -3.16 -47.08 56.03
N SER A 117 -4.37 -47.60 56.23
CA SER A 117 -4.97 -48.66 55.40
C SER A 117 -5.09 -48.23 53.93
N LYS A 118 -5.62 -47.02 53.67
CA LYS A 118 -5.73 -46.46 52.31
C LYS A 118 -4.35 -46.34 51.63
N ILE A 119 -3.34 -45.83 52.34
CA ILE A 119 -1.98 -45.68 51.81
C ILE A 119 -1.33 -47.05 51.55
N SER A 120 -1.51 -48.01 52.46
CA SER A 120 -1.01 -49.37 52.29
C SER A 120 -1.61 -50.06 51.05
N SER A 121 -2.92 -49.91 50.86
CA SER A 121 -3.62 -50.39 49.65
C SER A 121 -3.07 -49.74 48.38
N LEU A 122 -2.87 -48.41 48.38
CA LEU A 122 -2.29 -47.71 47.23
C LEU A 122 -0.88 -48.20 46.92
N ARG A 123 -0.04 -48.41 47.93
CA ARG A 123 1.33 -48.96 47.74
C ARG A 123 1.30 -50.36 47.14
N ALA A 124 0.38 -51.22 47.58
CA ALA A 124 0.20 -52.55 47.02
C ALA A 124 -0.18 -52.49 45.53
N SER A 125 -1.05 -51.56 45.13
CA SER A 125 -1.44 -51.37 43.71
C SER A 125 -0.32 -50.76 42.84
N ILE A 126 0.46 -49.81 43.36
CA ILE A 126 1.58 -49.18 42.63
C ILE A 126 2.72 -50.18 42.39
N GLY A 127 3.00 -51.05 43.37
CA GLY A 127 4.12 -51.99 43.33
C GLY A 127 5.49 -51.27 43.26
N SER A 128 6.43 -51.80 42.47
CA SER A 128 7.80 -51.28 42.35
C SER A 128 7.96 -50.04 41.45
N ARG A 129 6.86 -49.37 41.09
CA ARG A 129 6.86 -48.29 40.09
C ARG A 129 7.46 -46.98 40.56
N GLY A 130 7.76 -46.82 41.87
CA GLY A 130 8.48 -45.66 42.41
C GLY A 130 7.67 -44.37 42.54
N THR A 131 6.38 -44.38 42.19
CA THR A 131 5.43 -43.26 42.38
C THR A 131 5.43 -42.76 43.82
N ARG A 132 5.46 -41.44 44.01
CA ARG A 132 5.41 -40.83 45.33
C ARG A 132 3.98 -40.71 45.83
N ILE A 133 3.77 -40.89 47.13
CA ILE A 133 2.48 -40.66 47.79
C ILE A 133 2.67 -39.47 48.73
N CYS A 134 1.73 -38.54 48.73
CA CYS A 134 1.62 -37.50 49.76
C CYS A 134 0.18 -37.40 50.27
N VAL A 135 0.04 -36.85 51.47
CA VAL A 135 -1.24 -36.66 52.15
C VAL A 135 -1.47 -35.17 52.34
N VAL A 136 -2.67 -34.72 52.01
CA VAL A 136 -3.14 -33.36 52.24
C VAL A 136 -4.30 -33.43 53.23
N LEU A 137 -4.10 -32.89 54.42
CA LEU A 137 -5.12 -32.83 55.46
C LEU A 137 -6.00 -31.61 55.23
N LEU A 138 -7.29 -31.83 54.98
CA LEU A 138 -8.29 -30.78 54.89
C LEU A 138 -8.67 -30.37 56.32
N GLN A 139 -8.54 -29.07 56.63
CA GLN A 139 -8.89 -28.49 57.93
C GLN A 139 -10.05 -27.51 57.77
N ASP A 140 -11.10 -27.65 58.57
CA ASP A 140 -12.20 -26.68 58.63
C ASP A 140 -11.76 -25.41 59.38
N GLY A 141 -11.96 -24.25 58.75
CA GLY A 141 -11.60 -22.87 59.15
C GLY A 141 -11.06 -22.57 60.56
N GLY A 142 -9.91 -21.87 60.60
CA GLY A 142 -9.60 -20.88 61.66
C GLY A 142 -8.29 -21.05 62.43
N ILE A 143 -7.61 -22.19 62.36
CA ILE A 143 -6.33 -22.38 63.07
C ILE A 143 -5.20 -22.19 62.07
N VAL A 144 -4.62 -20.98 62.06
CA VAL A 144 -3.28 -20.77 61.53
C VAL A 144 -2.38 -21.75 62.27
N THR A 145 -1.59 -22.52 61.53
CA THR A 145 -0.72 -23.64 61.95
C THR A 145 0.28 -23.34 63.08
N GLY A 146 0.19 -22.19 63.77
CA GLY A 146 1.05 -21.77 64.87
C GLY A 146 0.50 -22.00 66.29
N ASP A 147 -0.81 -22.16 66.49
CA ASP A 147 -1.41 -22.06 67.85
C ASP A 147 -1.85 -23.40 68.51
N ASP A 148 -1.76 -24.55 67.82
CA ASP A 148 -2.04 -25.86 68.43
C ASP A 148 -0.73 -26.60 68.80
N PRO A 149 -0.38 -26.70 70.10
CA PRO A 149 0.87 -27.34 70.54
C PRO A 149 0.95 -28.84 70.23
N PHE A 150 -0.19 -29.51 69.96
CA PHE A 150 -0.23 -30.95 69.66
C PHE A 150 -0.19 -31.28 68.17
N ALA A 151 -0.34 -30.28 67.29
CA ALA A 151 -0.36 -30.50 65.84
C ALA A 151 0.95 -31.10 65.31
N ALA A 152 2.10 -30.65 65.84
CA ALA A 152 3.42 -31.18 65.44
C ALA A 152 3.63 -32.64 65.87
N GLU A 153 3.19 -33.01 67.07
CA GLU A 153 3.27 -34.39 67.57
C GLU A 153 2.33 -35.32 66.79
N ARG A 154 1.09 -34.89 66.55
CA ARG A 154 0.10 -35.62 65.74
C ARG A 154 0.55 -35.78 64.29
N ALA A 155 1.16 -34.77 63.69
CA ALA A 155 1.75 -34.83 62.35
C ALA A 155 2.87 -35.89 62.29
N SER A 156 3.78 -35.89 63.28
CA SER A 156 4.87 -36.86 63.38
C SER A 156 4.33 -38.29 63.53
N LYS A 157 3.32 -38.49 64.39
CA LYS A 157 2.66 -39.79 64.58
C LYS A 157 2.01 -40.29 63.29
N LEU A 158 1.28 -39.43 62.58
CA LEU A 158 0.65 -39.77 61.29
C LEU A 158 1.71 -40.13 60.24
N CYS A 159 2.80 -39.36 60.14
CA CYS A 159 3.91 -39.66 59.23
C CYS A 159 4.56 -41.01 59.54
N GLN A 160 4.78 -41.34 60.82
CA GLN A 160 5.35 -42.62 61.23
C GLN A 160 4.42 -43.81 60.90
N SER A 161 3.14 -43.73 61.27
CA SER A 161 2.15 -44.78 60.96
C SER A 161 2.00 -45.00 59.44
N CYS A 162 1.93 -43.92 58.66
CA CYS A 162 1.79 -44.00 57.20
C CYS A 162 3.14 -44.22 56.47
N GLN A 163 4.26 -44.32 57.19
CA GLN A 163 5.63 -44.38 56.66
C GLN A 163 5.91 -43.30 55.59
N LEU A 164 5.52 -42.05 55.87
CA LEU A 164 5.72 -40.88 55.02
C LEU A 164 6.84 -40.02 55.59
N SER A 165 7.62 -39.38 54.72
CA SER A 165 8.53 -38.32 55.17
C SER A 165 7.75 -37.05 55.52
N PRO A 166 8.26 -36.19 56.41
CA PRO A 166 7.60 -34.91 56.74
C PRO A 166 7.33 -34.01 55.52
N LYS A 167 8.10 -34.17 54.43
CA LYS A 167 7.91 -33.44 53.16
C LYS A 167 6.74 -33.98 52.30
N GLN A 168 6.05 -35.02 52.76
CA GLN A 168 4.91 -35.65 52.06
C GLN A 168 3.59 -35.46 52.81
N LEU A 169 3.58 -34.69 53.90
CA LEU A 169 2.37 -34.32 54.62
C LEU A 169 2.17 -32.82 54.49
N PHE A 170 0.99 -32.41 54.05
CA PHE A 170 0.62 -31.00 53.91
C PHE A 170 -0.72 -30.72 54.57
N VAL A 171 -0.91 -29.47 54.99
CA VAL A 171 -2.15 -29.00 55.60
C VAL A 171 -2.81 -28.01 54.64
N PHE A 172 -4.11 -28.19 54.39
CA PHE A 172 -4.89 -27.36 53.50
C PHE A 172 -6.15 -26.85 54.21
N PRO A 173 -6.19 -25.56 54.58
CA PRO A 173 -7.33 -24.98 55.26
C PRO A 173 -8.45 -24.65 54.27
N LEU A 174 -9.66 -25.14 54.56
CA LEU A 174 -10.89 -24.82 53.84
C LEU A 174 -11.35 -23.42 54.25
N THR A 175 -10.90 -22.42 53.49
CA THR A 175 -11.22 -20.99 53.66
C THR A 175 -11.67 -20.41 52.31
N ASP A 176 -12.22 -19.20 52.30
CA ASP A 176 -12.66 -18.55 51.06
C ASP A 176 -11.48 -18.21 50.10
N GLN A 177 -10.23 -18.14 50.60
CA GLN A 177 -9.02 -17.81 49.83
C GLN A 177 -8.11 -19.03 49.60
N LEU A 178 -8.56 -19.97 48.75
CA LEU A 178 -7.85 -21.23 48.50
C LEU A 178 -6.57 -21.09 47.64
N LEU A 179 -6.50 -20.06 46.79
CA LEU A 179 -5.51 -19.99 45.71
C LEU A 179 -4.05 -19.98 46.19
N GLY A 180 -3.74 -19.24 47.26
CA GLY A 180 -2.38 -19.17 47.81
C GLY A 180 -1.88 -20.50 48.38
N PHE A 181 -2.78 -21.33 48.94
CA PHE A 181 -2.45 -22.67 49.42
C PHE A 181 -2.28 -23.65 48.26
N VAL A 182 -3.13 -23.54 47.23
CA VAL A 182 -3.02 -24.32 46.00
C VAL A 182 -1.66 -24.12 45.34
N ILE A 183 -1.20 -22.88 45.15
CA ILE A 183 0.10 -22.59 44.52
C ILE A 183 1.27 -23.22 45.31
N ARG A 184 1.23 -23.17 46.65
CA ARG A 184 2.26 -23.83 47.49
C ARG A 184 2.23 -25.34 47.36
N LEU A 185 1.04 -25.95 47.34
CA LEU A 185 0.89 -27.40 47.14
C LEU A 185 1.33 -27.82 45.75
N GLU A 186 1.02 -27.05 44.70
CA GLU A 186 1.51 -27.29 43.35
C GLU A 186 3.05 -27.35 43.29
N SER A 187 3.74 -26.39 43.93
CA SER A 187 5.20 -26.41 44.04
C SER A 187 5.71 -27.66 44.76
N ALA A 188 5.06 -28.06 45.84
CA ALA A 188 5.45 -29.24 46.60
C ALA A 188 5.22 -30.55 45.82
N PHE A 189 4.10 -30.65 45.10
CA PHE A 189 3.84 -31.79 44.22
C PHE A 189 4.84 -31.85 43.07
N HIS A 190 5.23 -30.69 42.53
CA HIS A 190 6.27 -30.58 41.51
C HIS A 190 7.62 -31.11 42.02
N GLU A 191 8.06 -30.75 43.23
CA GLU A 191 9.29 -31.27 43.83
C GLU A 191 9.26 -32.80 44.02
N LEU A 192 8.14 -33.34 44.50
CA LEU A 192 7.97 -34.79 44.65
C LEU A 192 8.02 -35.49 43.28
N ALA A 193 7.41 -34.90 42.25
CA ALA A 193 7.45 -35.40 40.89
C ALA A 193 8.88 -35.36 40.30
N GLN A 194 9.67 -34.32 40.58
CA GLN A 194 11.07 -34.27 40.17
C GLN A 194 11.87 -35.45 40.73
N GLY A 195 11.64 -35.82 42.00
CA GLY A 195 12.28 -36.97 42.64
C GLY A 195 11.93 -38.31 41.98
N PHE A 196 10.69 -38.48 41.52
CA PHE A 196 10.26 -39.65 40.74
C PHE A 196 11.01 -39.74 39.40
N TYR A 197 10.99 -38.67 38.61
CA TYR A 197 11.64 -38.68 37.29
C TYR A 197 13.16 -38.84 37.39
N GLN A 198 13.79 -38.29 38.44
CA GLN A 198 15.22 -38.51 38.69
C GLN A 198 15.57 -39.99 38.88
N GLN A 199 14.72 -40.75 39.57
CA GLN A 199 14.89 -42.21 39.72
C GLN A 199 14.70 -42.93 38.39
N CYS A 200 13.73 -42.51 37.57
CA CYS A 200 13.55 -43.03 36.21
C CYS A 200 14.80 -42.81 35.34
N VAL A 201 15.41 -41.61 35.37
CA VAL A 201 16.66 -41.31 34.64
C VAL A 201 17.78 -42.27 35.06
N LYS A 202 17.98 -42.48 36.37
CA LYS A 202 18.99 -43.42 36.89
C LYS A 202 18.74 -44.85 36.39
N SER A 203 17.48 -45.31 36.42
CA SER A 203 17.10 -46.64 35.95
C SER A 203 17.34 -46.84 34.44
N ILE A 204 17.15 -45.80 33.64
CA ILE A 204 17.40 -45.85 32.19
C ILE A 204 18.91 -45.88 31.90
N ARG A 205 19.72 -45.10 32.63
CA ARG A 205 21.18 -45.08 32.49
C ARG A 205 21.85 -46.39 32.94
N ALA A 206 21.31 -47.05 33.95
CA ALA A 206 21.86 -48.32 34.46
C ALA A 206 21.74 -49.50 33.48
N ARG A 207 21.00 -49.35 32.37
CA ARG A 207 20.89 -50.39 31.34
C ARG A 207 22.09 -50.32 30.39
N SER A 208 22.86 -51.39 30.31
CA SER A 208 23.91 -51.54 29.29
C SER A 208 23.30 -51.73 27.91
N ILE A 209 23.85 -51.02 26.92
CA ILE A 209 23.47 -51.14 25.50
C ILE A 209 24.75 -51.42 24.72
N PRO A 210 24.79 -52.47 23.88
CA PRO A 210 25.95 -52.71 23.03
C PRO A 210 26.09 -51.61 21.97
N ASN A 211 27.32 -51.17 21.71
CA ASN A 211 27.60 -50.05 20.79
C ASN A 211 27.17 -50.32 19.33
N ASN A 212 26.99 -51.59 18.95
CA ASN A 212 26.67 -51.98 17.57
C ASN A 212 25.20 -51.75 17.19
N PHE A 213 24.32 -51.41 18.15
CA PHE A 213 22.89 -51.20 17.90
C PHE A 213 22.52 -49.72 17.97
N SER A 214 22.74 -48.99 16.88
CA SER A 214 22.45 -47.54 16.76
C SER A 214 21.01 -47.20 17.17
N ASN A 215 20.04 -48.01 16.74
CA ASN A 215 18.63 -47.85 17.09
C ASN A 215 18.35 -47.93 18.60
N LEU A 216 19.07 -48.78 19.35
CA LEU A 216 18.96 -48.90 20.80
C LEU A 216 19.60 -47.71 21.53
N ILE A 217 20.72 -47.19 21.00
CA ILE A 217 21.38 -45.98 21.51
C ILE A 217 20.46 -44.77 21.34
N ILE A 218 19.93 -44.55 20.14
CA ILE A 218 18.95 -43.49 19.84
C ILE A 218 17.75 -43.60 20.77
N ARG A 219 17.21 -44.81 20.96
CA ARG A 219 16.10 -45.09 21.88
C ARG A 219 16.44 -44.72 23.33
N GLN A 220 17.65 -45.02 23.82
CA GLN A 220 18.04 -44.69 25.18
C GLN A 220 18.18 -43.18 25.37
N GLN A 221 18.86 -42.49 24.44
CA GLN A 221 19.03 -41.05 24.48
C GLN A 221 17.68 -40.34 24.42
N PHE A 222 16.76 -40.77 23.53
CA PHE A 222 15.40 -40.24 23.47
C PHE A 222 14.66 -40.40 24.81
N LYS A 223 14.75 -41.57 25.45
CA LYS A 223 14.10 -41.81 26.75
C LYS A 223 14.66 -40.92 27.86
N LEU A 224 15.98 -40.71 27.87
CA LEU A 224 16.62 -39.81 28.82
C LEU A 224 16.16 -38.36 28.59
N ALA A 225 16.07 -37.94 27.33
CA ALA A 225 15.58 -36.63 26.96
C ALA A 225 14.13 -36.41 27.39
N PHE A 226 13.23 -37.32 27.03
CA PHE A 226 11.80 -37.23 27.32
C PHE A 226 11.49 -37.20 28.83
N ILE A 227 12.17 -38.03 29.64
CA ILE A 227 11.99 -38.01 31.09
C ILE A 227 12.58 -36.75 31.72
N SER A 228 13.69 -36.24 31.18
CA SER A 228 14.27 -34.96 31.64
C SER A 228 13.32 -33.80 31.34
N GLU A 229 12.62 -33.84 30.21
CA GLU A 229 11.59 -32.86 29.88
C GLU A 229 10.39 -32.93 30.84
N LEU A 230 9.89 -34.13 31.15
CA LEU A 230 8.87 -34.32 32.20
C LEU A 230 9.34 -33.82 33.57
N ARG A 231 10.64 -34.00 33.89
CA ARG A 231 11.27 -33.45 35.10
C ARG A 231 11.39 -31.92 35.10
N GLN A 232 11.14 -31.25 33.97
CA GLN A 232 11.36 -29.82 33.75
C GLN A 232 12.84 -29.40 33.69
N ASP A 233 13.74 -30.36 33.44
CA ASP A 233 15.16 -30.12 33.19
C ASP A 233 15.39 -30.00 31.68
N THR A 234 14.96 -28.86 31.11
CA THR A 234 14.88 -28.64 29.66
C THR A 234 16.26 -28.54 28.99
N HIS A 235 17.29 -28.08 29.69
CA HIS A 235 18.67 -28.08 29.19
C HIS A 235 19.24 -29.51 29.07
N THR A 236 19.04 -30.35 30.08
CA THR A 236 19.47 -31.76 30.01
C THR A 236 18.67 -32.53 28.96
N ALA A 237 17.38 -32.24 28.83
CA ALA A 237 16.54 -32.79 27.76
C ALA A 237 17.08 -32.42 26.37
N LEU A 238 17.36 -31.14 26.13
CA LEU A 238 17.91 -30.65 24.86
C LEU A 238 19.25 -31.32 24.54
N ARG A 239 20.15 -31.47 25.52
CA ARG A 239 21.43 -32.17 25.33
C ARG A 239 21.23 -33.61 24.88
N HIS A 240 20.36 -34.36 25.53
CA HIS A 240 20.09 -35.75 25.15
C HIS A 240 19.35 -35.87 23.81
N TYR A 241 18.48 -34.93 23.45
CA TYR A 241 17.89 -34.86 22.10
C TYR A 241 18.94 -34.56 21.02
N LYS A 242 19.86 -33.60 21.26
CA LYS A 242 20.98 -33.32 20.35
C LYS A 242 21.89 -34.55 20.16
N LEU A 243 22.18 -35.28 21.24
CA LEU A 243 22.95 -36.54 21.16
C LEU A 243 22.20 -37.64 20.39
N ALA A 244 20.88 -37.80 20.63
CA ALA A 244 20.07 -38.74 19.87
C ALA A 244 20.07 -38.41 18.37
N TYR A 245 19.96 -37.11 18.04
CA TYR A 245 19.99 -36.62 16.67
C TYR A 245 21.34 -36.87 15.99
N GLN A 246 22.44 -36.62 16.69
CA GLN A 246 23.79 -36.91 16.19
C GLN A 246 23.94 -38.41 15.83
N HIS A 247 23.48 -39.31 16.70
CA HIS A 247 23.49 -40.73 16.39
C HIS A 247 22.55 -41.13 15.25
N CYS A 248 21.48 -40.36 14.99
CA CYS A 248 20.66 -40.58 13.79
C CYS A 248 21.48 -40.26 12.55
N ILE A 249 22.15 -39.09 12.51
CA ILE A 249 22.99 -38.67 11.38
C ILE A 249 24.12 -39.66 11.10
N GLU A 250 24.76 -40.19 12.15
CA GLU A 250 25.86 -41.15 12.03
C GLU A 250 25.38 -42.58 11.70
N SER A 251 24.08 -42.85 11.78
CA SER A 251 23.52 -44.18 11.51
C SER A 251 23.09 -44.34 10.06
N GLU A 252 23.43 -45.47 9.45
CA GLU A 252 22.93 -45.89 8.15
C GLU A 252 21.89 -47.01 8.35
N PRO A 253 20.58 -46.70 8.39
CA PRO A 253 19.54 -47.71 8.53
C PRO A 253 19.39 -48.51 7.22
N PRO A 254 18.97 -49.78 7.28
CA PRO A 254 18.61 -50.51 6.07
C PRO A 254 17.38 -49.87 5.41
N ASP A 255 17.29 -49.93 4.08
CA ASP A 255 16.21 -49.32 3.28
C ASP A 255 14.79 -49.61 3.79
N THR A 256 14.56 -50.83 4.26
CA THR A 256 13.23 -51.23 4.74
C THR A 256 12.82 -50.57 6.06
N GLU A 257 13.78 -50.03 6.82
CA GLU A 257 13.59 -49.30 8.08
C GLU A 257 13.75 -47.76 7.90
N LEU A 258 14.16 -47.31 6.70
CA LEU A 258 14.47 -45.92 6.40
C LEU A 258 13.28 -44.98 6.66
N PHE A 259 12.05 -45.43 6.37
CA PHE A 259 10.84 -44.68 6.67
C PHE A 259 10.65 -44.46 8.19
N GLU A 260 10.75 -45.52 9.00
CA GLU A 260 10.65 -45.41 10.47
C GLU A 260 11.76 -44.49 11.02
N TRP A 261 12.98 -44.67 10.54
CA TRP A 261 14.13 -43.86 10.95
C TRP A 261 13.96 -42.37 10.59
N ARG A 262 13.41 -42.03 9.42
CA ARG A 262 13.12 -40.64 9.02
C ARG A 262 12.08 -40.02 9.93
N GLN A 263 11.01 -40.74 10.25
CA GLN A 263 9.97 -40.27 11.18
C GLN A 263 10.55 -40.00 12.57
N VAL A 264 11.42 -40.89 13.07
CA VAL A 264 12.09 -40.74 14.36
C VAL A 264 13.06 -39.56 14.37
N THR A 265 13.87 -39.43 13.32
CA THR A 265 14.84 -38.33 13.19
C THR A 265 14.12 -36.98 13.10
N ALA A 266 13.02 -36.91 12.35
CA ALA A 266 12.12 -35.78 12.28
C ALA A 266 11.56 -35.38 13.66
N LEU A 267 11.03 -36.35 14.42
CA LEU A 267 10.51 -36.13 15.76
C LEU A 267 11.58 -35.56 16.71
N ILE A 268 12.80 -36.11 16.66
CA ILE A 268 13.92 -35.63 17.47
C ILE A 268 14.29 -34.21 17.06
N ASN A 269 14.43 -33.93 15.76
CA ASN A 269 14.75 -32.60 15.25
C ASN A 269 13.70 -31.56 15.67
N TYR A 270 12.41 -31.90 15.56
CA TYR A 270 11.32 -31.07 16.05
C TYR A 270 11.49 -30.72 17.54
N LYS A 271 11.83 -31.71 18.39
CA LYS A 271 12.04 -31.46 19.83
C LYS A 271 13.27 -30.61 20.10
N VAL A 272 14.35 -30.78 19.34
CA VAL A 272 15.52 -29.89 19.43
C VAL A 272 15.11 -28.45 19.10
N CYS A 273 14.44 -28.23 17.97
CA CYS A 273 14.00 -26.88 17.57
C CYS A 273 12.98 -26.28 18.54
N GLN A 274 12.00 -27.05 19.02
CA GLN A 274 11.00 -26.61 19.98
C GLN A 274 11.63 -26.16 21.30
N LEU A 275 12.59 -26.93 21.84
CA LEU A 275 13.29 -26.58 23.07
C LEU A 275 14.23 -25.38 22.88
N SER A 276 14.90 -25.26 21.72
CA SER A 276 15.70 -24.07 21.41
C SER A 276 14.84 -22.80 21.35
N PHE A 277 13.65 -22.86 20.74
CA PHE A 277 12.70 -21.74 20.77
C PHE A 277 12.23 -21.43 22.20
N LEU A 278 11.96 -22.45 23.02
CA LEU A 278 11.60 -22.28 24.43
C LEU A 278 12.72 -21.59 25.23
N HIS A 279 13.99 -21.88 24.93
CA HIS A 279 15.16 -21.24 25.54
C HIS A 279 15.47 -19.85 24.98
N SER A 280 14.61 -19.29 24.12
CA SER A 280 14.84 -18.02 23.42
C SER A 280 16.11 -18.01 22.55
N THR A 281 16.63 -19.19 22.16
CA THR A 281 17.79 -19.34 21.27
C THR A 281 17.34 -19.60 19.83
N ALA A 282 16.57 -18.66 19.26
CA ALA A 282 15.99 -18.81 17.92
C ALA A 282 17.04 -19.08 16.81
N LEU A 283 18.21 -18.45 16.90
CA LEU A 283 19.31 -18.69 15.96
C LEU A 283 19.85 -20.13 16.03
N GLU A 284 19.86 -20.76 17.22
CA GLU A 284 20.21 -22.18 17.33
C GLU A 284 19.17 -23.07 16.67
N ALA A 285 17.87 -22.76 16.82
CA ALA A 285 16.79 -23.49 16.16
C ALA A 285 16.90 -23.39 14.63
N ILE A 286 17.14 -22.18 14.11
CA ILE A 286 17.34 -21.94 12.67
C ILE A 286 18.60 -22.64 12.16
N SER A 287 19.71 -22.58 12.90
CA SER A 287 20.96 -23.27 12.55
C SER A 287 20.79 -24.79 12.54
N GLN A 288 20.08 -25.33 13.53
CA GLN A 288 19.74 -26.75 13.58
C GLN A 288 18.88 -27.16 12.37
N GLN A 289 17.87 -26.37 12.02
CA GLN A 289 17.04 -26.66 10.84
C GLN A 289 17.84 -26.59 9.54
N ARG A 290 18.72 -25.60 9.38
CA ARG A 290 19.61 -25.52 8.21
C ARG A 290 20.52 -26.74 8.10
N ARG A 291 21.09 -27.20 9.22
CA ARG A 291 21.90 -28.43 9.26
C ARG A 291 21.07 -29.66 8.92
N HIS A 292 19.83 -29.73 9.42
CA HIS A 292 18.90 -30.81 9.10
C HIS A 292 18.61 -30.86 7.60
N VAL A 293 18.29 -29.72 6.98
CA VAL A 293 18.07 -29.63 5.52
C VAL A 293 19.35 -30.03 4.77
N ALA A 294 20.49 -29.43 5.09
CA ALA A 294 21.74 -29.67 4.37
C ALA A 294 22.17 -31.15 4.38
N HIS A 295 21.99 -31.86 5.51
CA HIS A 295 22.39 -33.26 5.62
C HIS A 295 21.27 -34.22 5.19
N MET A 296 20.08 -34.08 5.78
CA MET A 296 19.01 -35.07 5.62
C MET A 296 18.30 -34.92 4.28
N PHE A 297 18.14 -33.71 3.75
CA PHE A 297 17.42 -33.54 2.48
C PHE A 297 18.30 -33.92 1.28
N ALA A 298 19.62 -33.91 1.46
CA ALA A 298 20.61 -34.39 0.49
C ALA A 298 20.80 -35.92 0.53
N SER A 299 20.24 -36.63 1.53
CA SER A 299 20.29 -38.09 1.57
C SER A 299 19.48 -38.74 0.44
N LEU A 300 19.85 -39.97 0.08
CA LEU A 300 19.15 -40.72 -0.96
C LEU A 300 17.71 -41.06 -0.52
N PRO A 301 16.70 -40.98 -1.41
CA PRO A 301 15.31 -41.33 -1.08
C PRO A 301 15.11 -42.78 -0.61
N GLY A 302 15.98 -43.69 -1.04
CA GLY A 302 15.84 -45.14 -0.83
C GLY A 302 15.16 -45.81 -2.03
N VAL A 303 15.11 -47.15 -2.01
CA VAL A 303 14.56 -48.00 -3.08
C VAL A 303 13.28 -48.71 -2.63
N TYR A 304 13.04 -48.79 -1.32
CA TYR A 304 11.89 -49.48 -0.75
C TYR A 304 10.76 -48.50 -0.37
N PRO A 305 9.48 -48.78 -0.69
CA PRO A 305 8.94 -50.02 -1.27
C PRO A 305 9.09 -50.14 -2.80
N SER A 306 9.24 -49.02 -3.50
CA SER A 306 9.73 -48.94 -4.88
C SER A 306 10.49 -47.61 -5.03
N VAL A 307 11.32 -47.46 -6.07
CA VAL A 307 12.11 -46.23 -6.28
C VAL A 307 11.22 -44.99 -6.39
N GLN A 308 10.11 -45.09 -7.13
CA GLN A 308 9.14 -44.00 -7.31
C GLN A 308 8.43 -43.66 -5.99
N LEU A 309 7.89 -44.65 -5.28
CA LEU A 309 7.21 -44.44 -4.00
C LEU A 309 8.16 -43.87 -2.93
N ALA A 310 9.39 -44.35 -2.87
CA ALA A 310 10.39 -43.85 -1.93
C ALA A 310 10.74 -42.38 -2.19
N ALA A 311 10.82 -41.98 -3.47
CA ALA A 311 11.01 -40.57 -3.86
C ALA A 311 9.82 -39.69 -3.45
N ILE A 312 8.59 -40.15 -3.70
CA ILE A 312 7.36 -39.43 -3.31
C ILE A 312 7.28 -39.28 -1.78
N GLU A 313 7.43 -40.38 -1.03
CA GLU A 313 7.42 -40.36 0.44
C GLU A 313 8.51 -39.43 0.98
N PHE A 314 9.69 -39.40 0.36
CA PHE A 314 10.78 -38.50 0.76
C PHE A 314 10.45 -37.02 0.50
N ALA A 315 9.83 -36.69 -0.63
CA ALA A 315 9.38 -35.33 -0.94
C ALA A 315 8.29 -34.86 0.05
N LEU A 316 7.30 -35.71 0.32
CA LEU A 316 6.25 -35.44 1.32
C LEU A 316 6.84 -35.28 2.73
N TRP A 317 7.84 -36.10 3.08
CA TRP A 317 8.54 -35.98 4.35
C TRP A 317 9.28 -34.64 4.49
N LYS A 318 10.02 -34.21 3.44
CA LYS A 318 10.68 -32.89 3.41
C LYS A 318 9.68 -31.76 3.59
N SER A 319 8.56 -31.81 2.86
CA SER A 319 7.48 -30.84 2.98
C SER A 319 6.97 -30.74 4.43
N LYS A 320 6.65 -31.89 5.04
CA LYS A 320 6.16 -31.95 6.41
C LYS A 320 7.17 -31.41 7.42
N GLN A 321 8.47 -31.69 7.25
CA GLN A 321 9.52 -31.13 8.13
C GLN A 321 9.57 -29.61 8.08
N CYS A 322 9.50 -29.03 6.88
CA CYS A 322 9.50 -27.58 6.70
C CYS A 322 8.24 -26.93 7.29
N SER A 323 7.06 -27.53 7.08
CA SER A 323 5.79 -27.05 7.64
C SER A 323 5.80 -27.09 9.17
N MET A 324 6.21 -28.21 9.78
CA MET A 324 6.25 -28.33 11.24
C MET A 324 7.25 -27.36 11.90
N PHE A 325 8.39 -27.09 11.24
CA PHE A 325 9.32 -26.07 11.71
C PHE A 325 8.73 -24.67 11.59
N ALA A 326 8.02 -24.37 10.50
CA ALA A 326 7.32 -23.10 10.32
C ALA A 326 6.29 -22.85 11.42
N ASP A 327 5.49 -23.86 11.78
CA ASP A 327 4.52 -23.78 12.87
C ASP A 327 5.19 -23.50 14.22
N LEU A 328 6.33 -24.17 14.51
CA LEU A 328 7.11 -23.90 15.72
C LEU A 328 7.63 -22.47 15.76
N PHE A 329 8.14 -21.98 14.63
CA PHE A 329 8.66 -20.62 14.52
C PHE A 329 7.52 -19.60 14.65
N GLU A 330 6.36 -19.83 14.04
CA GLU A 330 5.20 -18.95 14.18
C GLU A 330 4.70 -18.88 15.64
N ARG A 331 4.65 -20.01 16.34
CA ARG A 331 4.35 -20.01 17.79
C ARG A 331 5.38 -19.22 18.59
N ALA A 332 6.67 -19.33 18.26
CA ALA A 332 7.71 -18.55 18.92
C ALA A 332 7.54 -17.04 18.66
N VAL A 333 7.18 -16.63 17.44
CA VAL A 333 6.87 -15.24 17.09
C VAL A 333 5.67 -14.73 17.88
N THR A 334 4.61 -15.54 17.97
CA THR A 334 3.41 -15.22 18.76
C THR A 334 3.74 -15.06 20.26
N ASN A 335 4.73 -15.81 20.74
CA ASN A 335 5.23 -15.74 22.13
C ASN A 335 6.27 -14.61 22.36
N GLY A 336 6.45 -13.68 21.41
CA GLY A 336 7.29 -12.48 21.60
C GLY A 336 8.64 -12.50 20.88
N LEU A 337 8.96 -13.51 20.07
CA LEU A 337 10.16 -13.49 19.21
C LEU A 337 9.97 -12.50 18.05
N ALA A 338 10.87 -11.53 17.92
CA ALA A 338 10.87 -10.62 16.77
C ALA A 338 11.42 -11.32 15.51
N ALA A 339 10.55 -11.62 14.54
CA ALA A 339 10.95 -12.13 13.23
C ALA A 339 11.32 -10.99 12.27
N MET A 340 12.24 -11.27 11.33
CA MET A 340 12.77 -10.33 10.35
C MET A 340 12.31 -10.69 8.95
N SER A 341 12.36 -9.76 7.99
CA SER A 341 12.02 -10.02 6.58
C SER A 341 12.88 -11.11 5.91
N THR A 342 14.08 -11.38 6.42
CA THR A 342 14.98 -12.43 5.92
C THR A 342 14.93 -13.72 6.74
N GLN A 343 14.26 -13.72 7.89
CA GLN A 343 14.18 -14.85 8.81
C GLN A 343 12.81 -14.87 9.48
N HIS A 344 11.85 -15.47 8.78
CA HIS A 344 10.47 -15.58 9.24
C HIS A 344 9.84 -16.93 8.85
N PRO A 345 8.72 -17.33 9.48
CA PRO A 345 8.07 -18.62 9.22
C PRO A 345 7.72 -18.86 7.75
N GLY A 346 7.25 -17.82 7.04
CA GLY A 346 6.89 -17.90 5.62
C GLY A 346 7.94 -18.50 4.68
N ILE A 347 9.24 -18.34 4.96
CA ILE A 347 10.32 -18.97 4.15
C ILE A 347 10.24 -20.50 4.24
N HIS A 348 9.92 -21.03 5.41
CA HIS A 348 9.81 -22.46 5.65
C HIS A 348 8.47 -23.02 5.16
N VAL A 349 7.38 -22.24 5.24
CA VAL A 349 6.10 -22.64 4.62
C VAL A 349 6.23 -22.70 3.09
N HIS A 350 6.92 -21.74 2.48
CA HIS A 350 7.23 -21.77 1.05
C HIS A 350 8.03 -23.02 0.68
N ALA A 351 9.14 -23.30 1.37
CA ALA A 351 9.91 -24.52 1.14
C ALA A 351 9.07 -25.81 1.35
N ALA A 352 8.09 -25.79 2.25
CA ALA A 352 7.14 -26.89 2.42
C ALA A 352 6.26 -27.06 1.18
N ALA A 353 5.74 -25.96 0.62
CA ALA A 353 4.96 -25.99 -0.61
C ALA A 353 5.78 -26.51 -1.79
N ASP A 354 7.02 -26.05 -1.98
CA ASP A 354 7.89 -26.50 -3.08
C ASP A 354 8.14 -28.00 -3.05
N HIS A 355 8.47 -28.55 -1.87
CA HIS A 355 8.64 -30.00 -1.73
C HIS A 355 7.33 -30.77 -1.93
N TYR A 356 6.19 -30.18 -1.61
CA TYR A 356 4.89 -30.78 -1.87
C TYR A 356 4.56 -30.80 -3.36
N ARG A 357 4.90 -29.72 -4.09
CA ARG A 357 4.78 -29.66 -5.56
C ARG A 357 5.59 -30.75 -6.23
N VAL A 358 6.87 -30.88 -5.85
CA VAL A 358 7.72 -31.98 -6.32
C VAL A 358 7.10 -33.34 -6.03
N ALA A 359 6.44 -33.51 -4.88
CA ALA A 359 5.72 -34.76 -4.60
C ALA A 359 4.53 -34.99 -5.54
N ASN A 360 3.75 -33.95 -5.86
CA ASN A 360 2.67 -34.04 -6.83
C ASN A 360 3.21 -34.42 -8.22
N ASP A 361 4.27 -33.74 -8.69
CA ASP A 361 4.91 -34.03 -9.98
C ASP A 361 5.37 -35.50 -10.06
N LEU A 362 6.03 -36.01 -9.01
CA LEU A 362 6.47 -37.41 -8.92
C LEU A 362 5.29 -38.40 -8.89
N ILE A 363 4.16 -38.04 -8.28
CA ILE A 363 2.95 -38.87 -8.27
C ILE A 363 2.36 -38.95 -9.68
N GLU A 364 2.29 -37.82 -10.40
CA GLU A 364 1.80 -37.77 -11.77
C GLU A 364 2.69 -38.58 -12.72
N GLU A 365 4.02 -38.44 -12.61
CA GLU A 365 4.99 -39.25 -13.37
C GLU A 365 4.83 -40.75 -13.09
N MET A 366 4.65 -41.12 -11.82
CA MET A 366 4.41 -42.51 -11.44
C MET A 366 3.11 -43.02 -12.07
N HIS A 367 2.02 -42.26 -11.98
CA HIS A 367 0.73 -42.63 -12.57
C HIS A 367 0.79 -42.77 -14.09
N ALA A 368 1.51 -41.91 -14.78
CA ALA A 368 1.73 -42.00 -16.22
C ALA A 368 2.49 -43.29 -16.63
N SER A 369 3.35 -43.80 -15.74
CA SER A 369 4.13 -45.03 -15.98
C SER A 369 3.39 -46.34 -15.63
N LEU A 370 2.28 -46.25 -14.89
CA LEU A 370 1.51 -47.42 -14.46
C LEU A 370 0.58 -47.89 -15.58
N SER A 371 0.60 -49.19 -15.89
CA SER A 371 -0.38 -49.82 -16.79
C SER A 371 -1.70 -50.04 -16.07
N GLU A 372 -2.83 -49.70 -16.68
CA GLU A 372 -4.15 -49.87 -16.07
C GLU A 372 -4.51 -51.34 -15.80
N SER A 373 -5.29 -51.56 -14.72
CA SER A 373 -5.95 -52.82 -14.32
C SER A 373 -5.22 -53.76 -13.33
N VAL A 374 -4.74 -53.25 -12.20
CA VAL A 374 -4.48 -54.10 -11.00
C VAL A 374 -5.59 -53.86 -9.97
N PRO A 375 -6.34 -54.90 -9.52
CA PRO A 375 -7.37 -54.72 -8.50
C PRO A 375 -6.76 -54.29 -7.16
N TYR A 376 -7.50 -53.49 -6.39
CA TYR A 376 -7.06 -53.09 -5.05
C TYR A 376 -6.91 -54.33 -4.14
N PRO A 377 -5.78 -54.48 -3.41
CA PRO A 377 -5.56 -55.63 -2.55
C PRO A 377 -6.62 -55.80 -1.46
N ASN A 378 -7.12 -57.02 -1.27
CA ASN A 378 -8.07 -57.39 -0.22
C ASN A 378 -7.58 -58.66 0.48
N PRO A 379 -7.32 -58.66 1.81
CA PRO A 379 -7.52 -57.58 2.77
C PRO A 379 -6.61 -56.37 2.54
N ASP A 380 -7.07 -55.19 2.95
CA ASP A 380 -6.30 -53.95 2.87
C ASP A 380 -5.05 -54.02 3.77
N PRO A 381 -3.82 -53.96 3.21
CA PRO A 381 -2.57 -54.06 3.97
C PRO A 381 -2.33 -52.88 4.93
N PHE A 382 -3.09 -51.78 4.80
CA PHE A 382 -3.02 -50.65 5.73
C PHE A 382 -3.90 -50.83 6.97
N VAL A 383 -4.81 -51.82 7.00
CA VAL A 383 -5.57 -52.17 8.20
C VAL A 383 -4.76 -53.21 8.96
N PRO A 384 -4.03 -52.81 10.02
CA PRO A 384 -3.08 -53.72 10.63
C PRO A 384 -3.84 -54.75 11.48
N SER A 385 -3.41 -56.01 11.42
CA SER A 385 -3.97 -57.10 12.24
C SER A 385 -3.73 -56.89 13.75
N SER A 386 -2.75 -56.07 14.11
CA SER A 386 -2.40 -55.69 15.48
C SER A 386 -1.91 -54.23 15.51
N PRO A 387 -1.99 -53.50 16.62
CA PRO A 387 -1.59 -52.10 16.65
C PRO A 387 -0.06 -51.92 16.46
N PRO A 388 0.40 -50.86 15.77
CA PRO A 388 1.82 -50.58 15.61
C PRO A 388 2.51 -50.38 16.97
N ILE A 389 3.74 -50.89 17.08
CA ILE A 389 4.51 -50.89 18.33
C ILE A 389 5.45 -49.69 18.38
N PHE A 390 6.06 -49.37 17.23
CA PHE A 390 7.04 -48.30 17.08
C PHE A 390 6.48 -47.12 16.29
N TYR A 391 6.98 -45.93 16.60
CA TYR A 391 6.61 -44.68 15.93
C TYR A 391 7.22 -44.63 14.53
N GLY A 392 6.41 -44.34 13.50
CA GLY A 392 6.80 -44.44 12.10
C GLY A 392 6.87 -45.87 11.54
N GLN A 393 6.40 -46.88 12.29
CA GLN A 393 6.37 -48.26 11.82
C GLN A 393 5.29 -48.43 10.74
N ARG A 394 5.64 -49.08 9.62
CA ARG A 394 4.68 -49.37 8.55
C ARG A 394 3.60 -50.36 9.03
N PRO A 395 2.30 -50.11 8.76
CA PRO A 395 1.19 -50.94 9.24
C PRO A 395 1.25 -52.42 8.84
N TRP A 396 1.83 -52.73 7.69
CA TRP A 396 1.97 -54.12 7.20
C TRP A 396 3.24 -54.82 7.71
N ARG A 397 4.17 -54.10 8.36
CA ARG A 397 5.44 -54.65 8.88
C ARG A 397 5.41 -54.79 10.40
N ILE A 398 4.34 -55.37 10.93
CA ILE A 398 4.19 -55.61 12.36
C ILE A 398 4.67 -57.02 12.67
N ALA A 399 5.57 -57.15 13.66
CA ALA A 399 6.17 -58.43 14.00
C ALA A 399 5.10 -59.46 14.40
N VAL A 400 4.99 -60.52 13.60
CA VAL A 400 4.13 -61.69 13.86
C VAL A 400 4.83 -62.61 14.87
N GLU A 401 4.07 -63.43 15.61
CA GLU A 401 4.62 -64.49 16.48
C GLU A 401 5.60 -65.37 15.68
N GLY A 402 6.90 -65.26 15.98
CA GLY A 402 7.98 -65.88 15.19
C GLY A 402 9.10 -64.92 14.74
N GLY A 403 8.88 -63.59 14.78
CA GLY A 403 9.95 -62.59 14.58
C GLY A 403 10.18 -62.10 13.13
N ASN A 404 9.44 -62.63 12.16
CA ASN A 404 9.39 -62.16 10.78
C ASN A 404 8.47 -60.93 10.64
N LEU A 405 8.81 -59.98 9.76
CA LEU A 405 8.17 -58.65 9.67
C LEU A 405 6.95 -58.63 8.75
N ALA A 406 7.03 -59.25 7.57
CA ALA A 406 5.96 -59.46 6.60
C ALA A 406 6.43 -60.50 5.57
N ASP A 407 5.51 -61.23 4.96
CA ASP A 407 5.73 -62.10 3.80
C ASP A 407 5.76 -61.30 2.48
N ALA A 408 6.35 -61.88 1.43
CA ALA A 408 6.57 -61.20 0.15
C ALA A 408 5.25 -60.75 -0.52
N ASP A 409 4.17 -61.52 -0.33
CA ASP A 409 2.86 -61.21 -0.90
C ASP A 409 2.23 -59.99 -0.20
N THR A 410 2.29 -59.92 1.14
CA THR A 410 1.86 -58.74 1.90
C THR A 410 2.67 -57.50 1.54
N GLU A 411 3.99 -57.62 1.35
CA GLU A 411 4.87 -56.53 0.92
C GLU A 411 4.49 -56.01 -0.49
N ASN A 412 4.21 -56.91 -1.44
CA ASN A 412 3.78 -56.54 -2.79
C ASN A 412 2.36 -55.93 -2.80
N ASN A 413 1.43 -56.48 -2.02
CA ASN A 413 0.10 -55.91 -1.83
C ASN A 413 0.17 -54.51 -1.23
N ALA A 414 1.04 -54.28 -0.24
CA ALA A 414 1.23 -52.94 0.33
C ALA A 414 1.77 -51.93 -0.70
N ARG A 415 2.70 -52.34 -1.58
CA ARG A 415 3.20 -51.52 -2.68
C ARG A 415 2.08 -51.12 -3.65
N ILE A 416 1.27 -52.08 -4.11
CA ILE A 416 0.13 -51.83 -5.01
C ILE A 416 -0.89 -50.90 -4.34
N ALA A 417 -1.21 -51.16 -3.07
CA ALA A 417 -2.15 -50.34 -2.32
C ALA A 417 -1.62 -48.91 -2.07
N LEU A 418 -0.31 -48.72 -1.92
CA LEU A 418 0.33 -47.40 -1.87
C LEU A 418 0.16 -46.70 -3.23
N GLU A 419 0.60 -47.31 -4.33
CA GLU A 419 0.52 -46.75 -5.69
C GLU A 419 -0.90 -46.24 -6.03
N GLN A 420 -1.93 -47.01 -5.68
CA GLN A 420 -3.33 -46.65 -5.93
C GLN A 420 -3.88 -45.56 -4.99
N ARG A 421 -3.36 -45.45 -3.76
CA ARG A 421 -3.75 -44.39 -2.81
C ARG A 421 -3.02 -43.08 -3.03
N CYS A 422 -1.85 -43.10 -3.67
CA CYS A 422 -1.13 -41.88 -4.04
C CYS A 422 -1.99 -41.10 -5.03
N LYS A 423 -2.35 -39.86 -4.69
CA LYS A 423 -2.96 -38.92 -5.64
C LYS A 423 -2.37 -37.54 -5.40
N PRO A 424 -2.13 -36.73 -6.45
CA PRO A 424 -1.73 -35.35 -6.29
C PRO A 424 -2.75 -34.59 -5.45
N ASN A 425 -2.28 -33.76 -4.52
CA ASN A 425 -3.16 -32.96 -3.66
C ASN A 425 -2.81 -31.48 -3.80
N HIS A 426 -3.30 -30.88 -4.89
CA HIS A 426 -3.12 -29.46 -5.19
C HIS A 426 -3.83 -28.54 -4.18
N LEU A 427 -4.90 -28.99 -3.52
CA LEU A 427 -5.60 -28.20 -2.48
C LEU A 427 -4.71 -27.99 -1.25
N GLN A 428 -4.01 -29.03 -0.81
CA GLN A 428 -3.05 -28.90 0.28
C GLN A 428 -1.88 -27.98 -0.10
N CYS A 429 -1.38 -28.08 -1.33
CA CYS A 429 -0.36 -27.18 -1.86
C CYS A 429 -0.84 -25.71 -1.85
N LEU A 430 -2.05 -25.45 -2.34
CA LEU A 430 -2.68 -24.12 -2.30
C LEU A 430 -2.83 -23.58 -0.87
N SER A 431 -3.18 -24.42 0.10
CA SER A 431 -3.24 -24.02 1.51
C SER A 431 -1.87 -23.58 2.04
N LEU A 432 -0.80 -24.31 1.69
CA LEU A 432 0.57 -23.95 2.06
C LEU A 432 1.02 -22.66 1.37
N LEU A 433 0.79 -22.52 0.06
CA LEU A 433 1.13 -21.31 -0.71
C LEU A 433 0.37 -20.07 -0.21
N SER A 434 -0.92 -20.22 0.10
CA SER A 434 -1.73 -19.15 0.68
C SER A 434 -1.18 -18.71 2.05
N SER A 435 -0.80 -19.68 2.89
CA SER A 435 -0.17 -19.42 4.19
C SER A 435 1.17 -18.72 4.03
N ALA A 436 2.03 -19.15 3.09
CA ALA A 436 3.30 -18.51 2.78
C ALA A 436 3.11 -17.07 2.26
N MET A 437 2.15 -16.86 1.35
CA MET A 437 1.79 -15.54 0.82
C MET A 437 1.35 -14.58 1.93
N SER A 438 0.51 -15.05 2.87
CA SER A 438 0.07 -14.27 4.03
C SER A 438 1.25 -13.83 4.90
N GLN A 439 2.21 -14.73 5.15
CA GLN A 439 3.43 -14.41 5.89
C GLN A 439 4.30 -13.39 5.11
N TYR A 440 4.53 -13.57 3.81
CA TYR A 440 5.30 -12.61 3.02
C TYR A 440 4.65 -11.22 2.98
N LYS A 441 3.31 -11.16 2.96
CA LYS A 441 2.56 -9.91 3.10
C LYS A 441 2.79 -9.27 4.47
N LYS A 442 2.74 -10.05 5.56
CA LYS A 442 3.01 -9.59 6.93
C LYS A 442 4.40 -8.97 7.09
N TYR A 443 5.42 -9.52 6.42
CA TYR A 443 6.81 -9.02 6.47
C TYR A 443 7.21 -8.08 5.31
N LYS A 444 6.25 -7.59 4.51
CA LYS A 444 6.45 -6.64 3.41
C LYS A 444 7.39 -7.13 2.29
N CYS A 445 7.40 -8.43 2.01
CA CYS A 445 8.22 -9.06 0.97
C CYS A 445 7.44 -9.15 -0.37
N ALA A 446 7.22 -8.02 -1.05
CA ALA A 446 6.35 -7.93 -2.23
C ALA A 446 6.73 -8.88 -3.40
N ARG A 447 8.03 -9.01 -3.73
CA ARG A 447 8.48 -9.90 -4.81
C ARG A 447 8.16 -11.38 -4.53
N MET A 448 8.34 -11.82 -3.28
CA MET A 448 7.98 -13.19 -2.90
C MET A 448 6.47 -13.40 -2.84
N GLN A 449 5.69 -12.38 -2.44
CA GLN A 449 4.23 -12.44 -2.53
C GLN A 449 3.77 -12.70 -3.97
N ARG A 450 4.33 -11.97 -4.95
CA ARG A 450 4.01 -12.18 -6.38
C ARG A 450 4.48 -13.56 -6.88
N HIS A 451 5.63 -14.03 -6.42
CA HIS A 451 6.08 -15.39 -6.72
C HIS A 451 5.09 -16.45 -6.20
N MET A 452 4.54 -16.28 -4.99
CA MET A 452 3.49 -17.17 -4.48
C MET A 452 2.23 -17.14 -5.34
N MET A 453 1.80 -15.97 -5.80
CA MET A 453 0.66 -15.82 -6.71
C MET A 453 0.87 -16.60 -8.02
N LEU A 454 2.10 -16.56 -8.57
CA LEU A 454 2.46 -17.34 -9.75
C LEU A 454 2.38 -18.85 -9.49
N LEU A 455 2.97 -19.34 -8.39
CA LEU A 455 2.90 -20.76 -8.03
C LEU A 455 1.45 -21.21 -7.80
N MET A 456 0.63 -20.38 -7.15
CA MET A 456 -0.79 -20.65 -6.96
C MET A 456 -1.55 -20.72 -8.28
N ALA A 457 -1.19 -19.90 -9.28
CA ALA A 457 -1.78 -19.97 -10.61
C ALA A 457 -1.52 -21.32 -11.29
N ASP A 458 -0.30 -21.89 -11.14
CA ASP A 458 0.01 -23.24 -11.64
C ASP A 458 -0.87 -24.31 -10.97
N GLU A 459 -1.02 -24.27 -9.64
CA GLU A 459 -1.87 -25.24 -8.91
C GLU A 459 -3.35 -25.11 -9.28
N TYR A 460 -3.85 -23.87 -9.46
CA TYR A 460 -5.22 -23.65 -9.92
C TYR A 460 -5.43 -24.16 -11.35
N SER A 461 -4.42 -24.03 -12.21
CA SER A 461 -4.44 -24.58 -13.56
C SER A 461 -4.50 -26.11 -13.53
N ALA A 462 -3.72 -26.76 -12.65
CA ALA A 462 -3.77 -28.22 -12.47
C ALA A 462 -5.16 -28.70 -11.98
N LEU A 463 -5.85 -27.90 -11.15
CA LEU A 463 -7.23 -28.15 -10.72
C LEU A 463 -8.30 -27.77 -11.76
N THR A 464 -7.94 -27.39 -12.98
CA THR A 464 -8.85 -26.89 -14.05
C THR A 464 -9.60 -25.59 -13.71
N TYR A 465 -9.18 -24.87 -12.67
CA TYR A 465 -9.73 -23.57 -12.27
C TYR A 465 -9.03 -22.42 -13.01
N HIS A 466 -9.13 -22.43 -14.33
CA HIS A 466 -8.43 -21.49 -15.23
C HIS A 466 -8.80 -20.01 -15.00
N SER A 467 -10.01 -19.71 -14.53
CA SER A 467 -10.45 -18.33 -14.22
C SER A 467 -9.63 -17.70 -13.11
N LYS A 468 -9.40 -18.44 -12.02
CA LYS A 468 -8.55 -17.99 -10.89
C LYS A 468 -7.09 -17.92 -11.31
N ALA A 469 -6.61 -18.90 -12.07
CA ALA A 469 -5.23 -18.90 -12.58
C ALA A 469 -4.94 -17.66 -13.44
N LEU A 470 -5.87 -17.28 -14.32
CA LEU A 470 -5.76 -16.08 -15.15
C LEU A 470 -5.75 -14.81 -14.30
N GLN A 471 -6.63 -14.67 -13.29
CA GLN A 471 -6.63 -13.52 -12.38
C GLN A 471 -5.29 -13.29 -11.67
N PHE A 472 -4.70 -14.36 -11.12
CA PHE A 472 -3.37 -14.26 -10.50
C PHE A 472 -2.29 -13.89 -11.50
N THR A 473 -2.30 -14.51 -12.68
CA THR A 473 -1.29 -14.28 -13.73
C THR A 473 -1.37 -12.87 -14.29
N SER A 474 -2.55 -12.36 -14.62
CA SER A 474 -2.77 -11.00 -15.14
C SER A 474 -2.38 -9.93 -14.12
N HIS A 475 -2.67 -10.14 -12.83
CA HIS A 475 -2.23 -9.22 -11.77
C HIS A 475 -0.70 -9.18 -11.68
N VAL A 476 -0.03 -10.33 -11.64
CA VAL A 476 1.45 -10.38 -11.59
C VAL A 476 2.07 -9.79 -12.85
N LEU A 477 1.46 -10.01 -14.02
CA LEU A 477 1.90 -9.45 -15.31
C LEU A 477 1.85 -7.91 -15.32
N TRP A 478 0.79 -7.31 -14.78
CA TRP A 478 0.66 -5.86 -14.66
C TRP A 478 1.70 -5.26 -13.69
N GLU A 479 1.85 -5.85 -12.51
CA GLU A 479 2.82 -5.43 -11.49
C GLU A 479 4.27 -5.49 -12.00
N CYS A 480 4.63 -6.55 -12.72
CA CYS A 480 5.97 -6.70 -13.32
C CYS A 480 6.29 -5.55 -14.29
N ARG A 481 5.29 -5.01 -15.00
CA ARG A 481 5.51 -3.87 -15.93
C ARG A 481 5.76 -2.57 -15.22
N ILE A 482 4.99 -2.28 -14.18
CA ILE A 482 5.17 -1.06 -13.38
C ILE A 482 6.59 -0.98 -12.82
N GLU A 483 7.15 -2.11 -12.40
CA GLU A 483 8.51 -2.19 -11.86
C GLU A 483 9.60 -2.33 -12.93
N GLY A 484 9.24 -2.45 -14.21
CA GLY A 484 10.20 -2.72 -15.30
C GLY A 484 10.87 -4.11 -15.20
N PHE A 485 10.25 -5.07 -14.51
CA PHE A 485 10.79 -6.42 -14.33
C PHE A 485 10.34 -7.35 -15.47
N THR A 486 11.11 -7.36 -16.55
CA THR A 486 10.73 -8.02 -17.82
C THR A 486 11.00 -9.53 -17.87
N LEU A 487 11.91 -10.05 -17.04
CA LEU A 487 12.35 -11.44 -17.10
C LEU A 487 11.22 -12.49 -16.91
N PRO A 488 10.23 -12.31 -16.00
CA PRO A 488 9.14 -13.28 -15.82
C PRO A 488 8.01 -13.14 -16.85
N ILE A 489 7.96 -12.04 -17.61
CA ILE A 489 6.85 -11.73 -18.53
C ILE A 489 6.62 -12.85 -19.55
N PRO A 490 7.64 -13.45 -20.20
CA PRO A 490 7.42 -14.57 -21.12
C PRO A 490 6.69 -15.77 -20.49
N LEU A 491 7.09 -16.17 -19.29
CA LEU A 491 6.43 -17.26 -18.56
C LEU A 491 4.96 -16.91 -18.25
N LEU A 492 4.71 -15.69 -17.77
CA LEU A 492 3.37 -15.19 -17.44
C LEU A 492 2.47 -15.10 -18.68
N LEU A 493 3.00 -14.64 -19.82
CA LEU A 493 2.26 -14.59 -21.08
C LEU A 493 1.86 -15.99 -21.55
N THR A 494 2.76 -16.97 -21.41
CA THR A 494 2.48 -18.36 -21.77
C THR A 494 1.37 -18.96 -20.89
N ARG A 495 1.41 -18.70 -19.56
CA ARG A 495 0.36 -19.13 -18.63
C ARG A 495 -0.99 -18.43 -18.87
N SER A 496 -0.95 -17.14 -19.21
CA SER A 496 -2.14 -16.36 -19.56
C SER A 496 -2.79 -16.87 -20.84
N LEU A 497 -1.98 -17.14 -21.88
CA LEU A 497 -2.45 -17.67 -23.16
C LEU A 497 -3.13 -19.04 -22.99
N LEU A 498 -2.52 -19.94 -22.20
CA LEU A 498 -3.11 -21.25 -21.90
C LEU A 498 -4.42 -21.12 -21.13
N SER A 499 -4.47 -20.28 -20.09
CA SER A 499 -5.68 -20.10 -19.29
C SER A 499 -6.81 -19.45 -20.10
N ALA A 500 -6.48 -18.46 -20.94
CA ALA A 500 -7.44 -17.83 -21.84
C ALA A 500 -7.98 -18.81 -22.90
N PHE A 501 -7.15 -19.75 -23.37
CA PHE A 501 -7.59 -20.82 -24.27
C PHE A 501 -8.66 -21.71 -23.65
N PHE A 502 -8.47 -22.16 -22.39
CA PHE A 502 -9.46 -22.99 -21.70
C PHE A 502 -10.74 -22.24 -21.30
N LEU A 503 -10.66 -20.92 -21.13
CA LEU A 503 -11.83 -20.09 -20.80
C LEU A 503 -12.58 -19.56 -22.03
N ALA A 504 -12.03 -19.73 -23.23
CA ALA A 504 -12.47 -19.04 -24.44
C ALA A 504 -12.53 -17.49 -24.30
N ASP A 505 -11.59 -16.92 -23.55
CA ASP A 505 -11.46 -15.46 -23.38
C ASP A 505 -10.71 -14.84 -24.57
N VAL A 506 -11.46 -14.26 -25.50
CA VAL A 506 -10.93 -13.66 -26.73
C VAL A 506 -9.98 -12.51 -26.44
N LYS A 507 -10.32 -11.63 -25.48
CA LYS A 507 -9.56 -10.41 -25.19
C LYS A 507 -8.19 -10.76 -24.61
N GLU A 508 -8.16 -11.62 -23.60
CA GLU A 508 -6.89 -12.00 -22.94
C GLU A 508 -6.02 -12.87 -23.85
N PHE A 509 -6.63 -13.75 -24.66
CA PHE A 509 -5.89 -14.53 -25.66
C PHE A 509 -5.23 -13.63 -26.72
N MET A 510 -5.97 -12.65 -27.25
CA MET A 510 -5.45 -11.70 -28.24
C MET A 510 -4.41 -10.77 -27.63
N SER A 511 -4.64 -10.28 -26.40
CA SER A 511 -3.68 -9.50 -25.63
C SER A 511 -2.36 -10.25 -25.44
N ALA A 512 -2.39 -11.52 -25.01
CA ALA A 512 -1.19 -12.33 -24.84
C ALA A 512 -0.49 -12.58 -26.18
N SER A 513 -1.24 -12.93 -27.23
CA SER A 513 -0.70 -13.19 -28.57
C SER A 513 -0.01 -11.97 -29.18
N VAL A 514 -0.64 -10.79 -29.08
CA VAL A 514 -0.08 -9.51 -29.56
C VAL A 514 1.25 -9.17 -28.88
N GLN A 515 1.41 -9.54 -27.61
CA GLN A 515 2.65 -9.29 -26.89
C GLN A 515 3.72 -10.34 -27.17
N MET A 516 3.34 -11.62 -27.22
CA MET A 516 4.27 -12.70 -27.55
C MET A 516 4.85 -12.58 -28.96
N LEU A 517 4.11 -11.98 -29.89
CA LEU A 517 4.57 -11.68 -31.25
C LEU A 517 5.57 -10.52 -31.32
N ASN A 518 5.78 -9.76 -30.23
CA ASN A 518 6.82 -8.74 -30.15
C ASN A 518 8.18 -9.38 -29.89
N LEU A 519 8.79 -9.93 -30.94
CA LEU A 519 10.06 -10.66 -30.85
C LEU A 519 11.25 -9.77 -30.43
N ASN A 520 11.12 -8.46 -30.55
CA ASN A 520 12.13 -7.51 -30.08
C ASN A 520 12.15 -7.43 -28.55
N ALA A 521 10.98 -7.41 -27.92
CA ALA A 521 10.86 -7.45 -26.46
C ALA A 521 11.05 -8.87 -25.90
N PHE A 522 10.51 -9.88 -26.59
CA PHE A 522 10.47 -11.27 -26.12
C PHE A 522 10.97 -12.27 -27.19
N PRO A 523 12.28 -12.36 -27.43
CA PRO A 523 12.84 -13.24 -28.46
C PRO A 523 12.62 -14.73 -28.21
N VAL A 524 12.30 -15.12 -26.96
CA VAL A 524 12.02 -16.51 -26.55
C VAL A 524 10.88 -17.15 -27.35
N PHE A 525 9.95 -16.35 -27.89
CA PHE A 525 8.80 -16.84 -28.65
C PHE A 525 9.04 -17.03 -30.15
N ALA A 526 10.23 -16.71 -30.66
CA ALA A 526 10.55 -16.86 -32.08
C ALA A 526 10.22 -18.26 -32.66
N PRO A 527 10.48 -19.39 -31.96
CA PRO A 527 10.15 -20.73 -32.47
C PRO A 527 8.65 -20.98 -32.66
N ILE A 528 7.80 -20.33 -31.86
CA ILE A 528 6.34 -20.53 -31.85
C ILE A 528 5.58 -19.38 -32.54
N ALA A 529 6.26 -18.34 -33.00
CA ALA A 529 5.63 -17.12 -33.50
C ALA A 529 4.79 -17.32 -34.77
N LEU A 530 5.16 -18.25 -35.66
CA LEU A 530 4.34 -18.61 -36.82
C LEU A 530 3.00 -19.24 -36.39
N HIS A 531 3.04 -20.09 -35.36
CA HIS A 531 1.86 -20.74 -34.79
C HIS A 531 0.92 -19.72 -34.12
N LEU A 532 1.49 -18.79 -33.36
CA LEU A 532 0.77 -17.67 -32.75
C LEU A 532 0.12 -16.76 -33.81
N THR A 533 0.84 -16.47 -34.90
CA THR A 533 0.29 -15.67 -36.02
C THR A 533 -0.89 -16.39 -36.69
N THR A 534 -0.79 -17.70 -36.86
CA THR A 534 -1.89 -18.53 -37.41
C THR A 534 -3.12 -18.48 -36.50
N ASN A 535 -2.94 -18.59 -35.19
CA ASN A 535 -4.04 -18.48 -34.22
C ASN A 535 -4.65 -17.07 -34.17
N PHE A 536 -3.82 -16.03 -34.24
CA PHE A 536 -4.26 -14.65 -34.37
C PHE A 536 -5.17 -14.46 -35.60
N ASP A 537 -4.76 -14.99 -36.76
CA ASP A 537 -5.56 -14.93 -37.99
C ASP A 537 -6.84 -15.76 -37.93
N ARG A 538 -6.84 -16.90 -37.24
CA ARG A 538 -8.04 -17.72 -37.05
C ARG A 538 -9.09 -16.97 -36.22
N ILE A 539 -8.68 -16.40 -35.09
CA ILE A 539 -9.58 -15.62 -34.22
C ILE A 539 -10.11 -14.39 -34.97
N ARG A 540 -9.26 -13.69 -35.73
CA ARG A 540 -9.67 -12.56 -36.58
C ARG A 540 -10.76 -12.95 -37.59
N ARG A 541 -10.77 -14.19 -38.07
CA ARG A 541 -11.78 -14.75 -38.99
C ARG A 541 -12.98 -15.40 -38.29
N GLY A 542 -13.09 -15.30 -36.96
CA GLY A 542 -14.16 -15.94 -36.19
C GLY A 542 -14.04 -17.47 -36.14
N LEU A 543 -12.85 -18.02 -36.37
CA LEU A 543 -12.58 -19.45 -36.31
C LEU A 543 -11.90 -19.82 -34.98
N PRO A 544 -12.31 -20.92 -34.30
CA PRO A 544 -11.67 -21.36 -33.07
C PRO A 544 -10.14 -21.51 -33.23
N PRO A 545 -9.34 -21.02 -32.26
CA PRO A 545 -7.89 -21.16 -32.30
C PRO A 545 -7.48 -22.64 -32.20
N LEU A 546 -6.33 -22.96 -32.79
CA LEU A 546 -5.64 -24.23 -32.55
C LEU A 546 -5.03 -24.21 -31.13
N PRO A 547 -4.64 -25.38 -30.57
CA PRO A 547 -3.92 -25.44 -29.29
C PRO A 547 -2.84 -24.36 -29.19
N PRO A 548 -2.78 -23.56 -28.11
CA PRO A 548 -2.01 -22.32 -28.07
C PRO A 548 -0.49 -22.54 -28.18
N LEU A 549 0.00 -23.69 -27.72
CA LEU A 549 1.40 -24.08 -27.78
C LEU A 549 1.53 -25.41 -28.53
N PRO A 550 2.46 -25.53 -29.51
CA PRO A 550 2.62 -26.74 -30.30
C PRO A 550 3.15 -27.94 -29.48
N SER A 551 3.77 -27.69 -28.33
CA SER A 551 4.28 -28.71 -27.40
C SER A 551 3.31 -29.03 -26.26
N SER A 552 2.06 -28.58 -26.32
CA SER A 552 1.09 -28.82 -25.24
C SER A 552 0.55 -30.25 -25.32
N GLU A 553 0.73 -31.03 -24.26
CA GLU A 553 0.17 -32.40 -24.11
C GLU A 553 -1.34 -32.36 -23.80
N LEU A 554 -2.13 -31.73 -24.67
CA LEU A 554 -3.59 -31.70 -24.51
C LEU A 554 -4.21 -32.96 -25.09
N SER A 555 -5.08 -33.62 -24.33
CA SER A 555 -5.85 -34.76 -24.85
C SER A 555 -6.82 -34.31 -25.95
N GLU A 556 -7.12 -35.19 -26.91
CA GLU A 556 -8.06 -34.90 -28.01
C GLU A 556 -9.44 -34.48 -27.49
N ALA A 557 -9.88 -35.07 -26.37
CA ALA A 557 -11.14 -34.72 -25.71
C ALA A 557 -11.14 -33.28 -25.16
N GLN A 558 -10.04 -32.84 -24.52
CA GLN A 558 -9.91 -31.48 -24.01
C GLN A 558 -9.89 -30.45 -25.14
N VAL A 559 -9.17 -30.75 -26.23
CA VAL A 559 -9.11 -29.88 -27.41
C VAL A 559 -10.50 -29.74 -28.04
N SER A 560 -11.23 -30.85 -28.20
CA SER A 560 -12.60 -30.82 -28.75
C SER A 560 -13.56 -30.02 -27.86
N ALA A 561 -13.52 -30.20 -26.54
CA ALA A 561 -14.34 -29.45 -25.60
C ALA A 561 -14.06 -27.93 -25.66
N CYS A 562 -12.79 -27.53 -25.69
CA CYS A 562 -12.41 -26.13 -25.84
C CYS A 562 -12.89 -25.56 -27.18
N GLN A 563 -12.70 -26.29 -28.29
CA GLN A 563 -13.17 -25.85 -29.61
C GLN A 563 -14.68 -25.60 -29.65
N GLN A 564 -15.46 -26.43 -28.95
CA GLN A 564 -16.91 -26.22 -28.82
C GLN A 564 -17.23 -24.96 -28.00
N GLN A 565 -16.53 -24.71 -26.90
CA GLN A 565 -16.68 -23.46 -26.12
C GLN A 565 -16.35 -22.22 -26.95
N TRP A 566 -15.24 -22.23 -27.69
CA TRP A 566 -14.87 -21.14 -28.59
C TRP A 566 -15.91 -20.92 -29.69
N ALA A 567 -16.46 -22.00 -30.26
CA ALA A 567 -17.54 -21.91 -31.25
C ALA A 567 -18.82 -21.31 -30.66
N HIS A 568 -19.15 -21.60 -29.39
CA HIS A 568 -20.27 -20.98 -28.69
C HIS A 568 -20.02 -19.49 -28.44
N VAL A 569 -18.83 -19.10 -28.01
CA VAL A 569 -18.47 -17.68 -27.80
C VAL A 569 -18.56 -16.90 -29.11
N PHE A 570 -18.11 -17.49 -30.23
CA PHE A 570 -18.22 -16.88 -31.56
C PHE A 570 -19.62 -16.92 -32.18
N ALA A 571 -20.59 -17.59 -31.54
CA ALA A 571 -21.99 -17.47 -31.95
C ALA A 571 -22.58 -16.10 -31.55
N GLU A 572 -21.99 -15.45 -30.54
CA GLU A 572 -22.31 -14.08 -30.13
C GLU A 572 -21.31 -13.09 -30.74
N LEU A 573 -21.71 -11.81 -30.87
CA LEU A 573 -20.80 -10.75 -31.34
C LEU A 573 -19.85 -10.35 -30.21
N VAL A 574 -18.56 -10.63 -30.38
CA VAL A 574 -17.52 -10.32 -29.40
C VAL A 574 -16.76 -9.06 -29.80
N PHE A 575 -16.86 -8.03 -28.95
CA PHE A 575 -16.13 -6.76 -29.09
C PHE A 575 -15.04 -6.64 -28.04
N PHE A 576 -13.81 -6.32 -28.44
CA PHE A 576 -12.72 -6.03 -27.49
C PHE A 576 -11.82 -4.88 -27.98
N SER A 577 -11.18 -4.18 -27.05
CA SER A 577 -10.20 -3.12 -27.33
C SER A 577 -8.93 -3.38 -26.50
N LEU A 578 -7.79 -3.22 -27.16
CA LEU A 578 -6.46 -3.37 -26.59
C LEU A 578 -5.74 -2.02 -26.66
N SER A 579 -5.35 -1.47 -25.51
CA SER A 579 -4.51 -0.28 -25.44
C SER A 579 -3.06 -0.66 -25.74
N ALA A 580 -2.61 -0.38 -26.97
CA ALA A 580 -1.26 -0.65 -27.42
C ALA A 580 -0.16 -0.06 -26.53
N PRO A 581 -0.24 1.16 -25.95
CA PRO A 581 0.82 1.69 -25.10
C PRO A 581 0.90 1.06 -23.71
N ARG A 582 -0.16 0.35 -23.26
CA ARG A 582 -0.17 -0.35 -21.97
C ARG A 582 0.36 -1.78 -22.09
N ILE A 583 0.62 -2.24 -23.30
CA ILE A 583 1.11 -3.59 -23.61
C ILE A 583 2.32 -3.54 -24.55
N ASP A 584 3.19 -4.54 -24.48
CA ASP A 584 4.34 -4.62 -25.37
C ASP A 584 3.91 -5.14 -26.77
N ALA A 585 3.03 -4.40 -27.46
CA ALA A 585 2.45 -4.83 -28.72
C ALA A 585 3.51 -5.00 -29.84
N PHE A 586 3.32 -6.01 -30.69
CA PHE A 586 4.22 -6.24 -31.83
C PHE A 586 4.10 -5.18 -32.94
N VAL A 587 3.03 -4.39 -32.96
CA VAL A 587 2.87 -3.26 -33.88
C VAL A 587 3.29 -1.98 -33.18
N ARG A 588 4.14 -1.19 -33.84
CA ARG A 588 4.47 0.18 -33.44
C ARG A 588 3.80 1.15 -34.39
N ALA A 589 3.29 2.25 -33.84
CA ALA A 589 2.64 3.31 -34.59
C ALA A 589 3.22 4.68 -34.22
N ARG A 590 3.40 5.53 -35.23
CA ARG A 590 3.75 6.94 -35.09
C ARG A 590 2.96 7.76 -36.10
N ALA A 591 2.49 8.94 -35.69
CA ALA A 591 1.81 9.86 -36.58
C ALA A 591 2.43 11.26 -36.49
N SER A 592 2.66 11.90 -37.63
CA SER A 592 3.32 13.21 -37.72
C SER A 592 2.88 13.98 -38.96
N PHE A 593 2.68 15.28 -38.83
CA PHE A 593 2.42 16.18 -39.95
C PHE A 593 3.73 16.56 -40.64
N LEU A 594 3.78 16.40 -41.97
CA LEU A 594 4.93 16.78 -42.80
C LEU A 594 4.87 18.27 -43.13
N ALA A 595 5.17 19.11 -42.15
CA ALA A 595 5.34 20.54 -42.33
C ALA A 595 6.76 20.95 -41.90
N THR A 596 7.39 21.83 -42.69
CA THR A 596 8.66 22.49 -42.33
C THR A 596 8.44 23.67 -41.39
N GLU A 597 7.25 24.27 -41.43
CA GLU A 597 6.87 25.42 -40.62
C GLU A 597 5.88 25.01 -39.52
N LEU A 598 5.95 25.69 -38.38
CA LEU A 598 5.04 25.48 -37.25
C LEU A 598 3.61 25.98 -37.56
N SER A 599 3.43 26.77 -38.63
CA SER A 599 2.14 27.31 -39.07
C SER A 599 1.95 27.25 -40.59
N VAL A 600 0.73 26.99 -41.06
CA VAL A 600 0.38 26.89 -42.49
C VAL A 600 -0.89 27.70 -42.79
N ASN A 601 -1.03 28.30 -43.98
CA ASN A 601 -2.22 29.08 -44.35
C ASN A 601 -3.38 28.19 -44.85
N ALA A 602 -4.60 28.69 -44.76
CA ALA A 602 -5.83 28.07 -45.20
C ALA A 602 -5.91 28.19 -46.72
N GLY A 603 -6.43 27.15 -47.35
CA GLY A 603 -6.31 26.91 -48.78
C GLY A 603 -5.03 26.14 -49.17
N SER A 604 -4.14 25.85 -48.22
CA SER A 604 -2.99 24.97 -48.48
C SER A 604 -3.32 23.49 -48.21
N THR A 605 -2.46 22.61 -48.72
CA THR A 605 -2.51 21.17 -48.48
C THR A 605 -1.46 20.76 -47.46
N LEU A 606 -1.87 20.01 -46.44
CA LEU A 606 -0.99 19.40 -45.44
C LEU A 606 -0.95 17.89 -45.65
N ILE A 607 0.18 17.25 -45.38
CA ILE A 607 0.31 15.80 -45.47
C ILE A 607 0.49 15.23 -44.06
N LEU A 608 -0.42 14.36 -43.63
CA LEU A 608 -0.28 13.56 -42.42
C LEU A 608 0.42 12.23 -42.78
N LYS A 609 1.59 11.98 -42.19
CA LYS A 609 2.31 10.71 -42.30
C LYS A 609 1.98 9.83 -41.09
N VAL A 610 1.48 8.63 -41.34
CA VAL A 610 1.33 7.56 -40.34
C VAL A 610 2.29 6.43 -40.67
N SER A 611 3.21 6.16 -39.75
CA SER A 611 4.21 5.11 -39.86
C SER A 611 3.84 3.94 -38.95
N LEU A 612 3.63 2.76 -39.55
CA LEU A 612 3.39 1.51 -38.84
C LEU A 612 4.56 0.55 -39.04
N CYS A 613 5.00 -0.14 -37.99
CA CYS A 613 6.06 -1.14 -38.09
C CYS A 613 5.66 -2.40 -37.31
N SER A 614 5.65 -3.55 -37.96
CA SER A 614 5.39 -4.84 -37.31
C SER A 614 6.70 -5.53 -36.93
N CYS A 615 6.81 -5.96 -35.68
CA CYS A 615 7.91 -6.78 -35.16
C CYS A 615 7.60 -8.30 -35.25
N ALA A 616 6.45 -8.67 -35.81
CA ALA A 616 6.10 -10.06 -36.07
C ALA A 616 6.97 -10.66 -37.20
N PRO A 617 7.22 -11.98 -37.20
CA PRO A 617 8.07 -12.63 -38.19
C PRO A 617 7.40 -12.84 -39.55
N VAL A 618 6.08 -12.65 -39.63
CA VAL A 618 5.26 -12.86 -40.84
C VAL A 618 4.40 -11.62 -41.09
N MET A 619 4.00 -11.41 -42.34
CA MET A 619 3.07 -10.36 -42.72
C MET A 619 1.75 -10.50 -41.94
N VAL A 620 1.29 -9.41 -41.33
CA VAL A 620 0.01 -9.39 -40.61
C VAL A 620 -0.92 -8.36 -41.26
N GLY A 621 -2.16 -8.78 -41.53
CA GLY A 621 -3.20 -7.93 -42.11
C GLY A 621 -4.19 -7.44 -41.07
N PHE A 622 -4.64 -6.19 -41.25
CA PHE A 622 -5.69 -5.53 -40.49
C PHE A 622 -6.77 -5.06 -41.46
N GLU A 623 -8.04 -5.16 -41.05
CA GLU A 623 -9.18 -4.80 -41.88
C GLU A 623 -9.21 -3.30 -42.16
N ARG A 624 -8.92 -2.50 -41.13
CA ARG A 624 -9.02 -1.05 -41.24
C ARG A 624 -8.06 -0.34 -40.29
N LEU A 625 -7.42 0.71 -40.78
CA LEU A 625 -6.75 1.73 -39.98
C LEU A 625 -7.64 2.98 -39.95
N ARG A 626 -7.95 3.45 -38.74
CA ARG A 626 -8.67 4.70 -38.52
C ARG A 626 -7.77 5.70 -37.80
N VAL A 627 -7.71 6.93 -38.31
CA VAL A 627 -6.89 8.00 -37.75
C VAL A 627 -7.76 9.22 -37.57
N ASN A 628 -7.86 9.68 -36.33
CA ASN A 628 -8.67 10.84 -35.96
C ASN A 628 -7.77 12.03 -35.68
N VAL A 629 -8.05 13.16 -36.32
CA VAL A 629 -7.40 14.45 -36.08
C VAL A 629 -8.41 15.40 -35.46
N SER A 630 -8.05 16.00 -34.34
CA SER A 630 -8.91 16.94 -33.61
C SER A 630 -8.20 18.26 -33.32
N ASP A 631 -8.99 19.26 -32.92
CA ASP A 631 -8.45 20.50 -32.37
C ASP A 631 -7.92 20.28 -30.96
N ALA A 632 -6.67 20.68 -30.71
CA ALA A 632 -6.01 20.60 -29.41
C ALA A 632 -6.56 21.63 -28.41
N THR A 633 -7.18 22.71 -28.88
CA THR A 633 -7.66 23.83 -28.06
C THR A 633 -9.02 23.57 -27.41
N VAL A 634 -9.79 22.60 -27.91
CA VAL A 634 -11.09 22.23 -27.34
C VAL A 634 -10.89 21.44 -26.04
N THR A 635 -10.98 22.15 -24.91
CA THR A 635 -10.92 21.58 -23.57
C THR A 635 -12.23 20.85 -23.20
N ARG A 636 -12.11 19.55 -22.90
CA ARG A 636 -12.99 18.74 -22.03
C ARG A 636 -14.48 18.61 -22.43
N SER A 637 -14.77 17.88 -23.51
CA SER A 637 -16.04 17.13 -23.61
C SER A 637 -15.78 15.73 -24.14
N ALA A 638 -16.60 14.76 -23.72
CA ALA A 638 -16.48 13.34 -24.04
C ALA A 638 -16.77 13.00 -25.51
N GLU A 639 -16.96 14.00 -26.37
CA GLU A 639 -17.18 13.89 -27.80
C GLU A 639 -16.30 14.92 -28.51
N ARG A 640 -15.00 14.61 -28.68
CA ARG A 640 -14.18 15.32 -29.66
C ARG A 640 -14.70 14.95 -31.05
N SER A 641 -15.46 15.82 -31.69
CA SER A 641 -15.76 15.66 -33.12
C SER A 641 -14.44 15.72 -33.89
N SER A 642 -14.07 14.62 -34.55
CA SER A 642 -12.89 14.58 -35.43
C SER A 642 -13.02 15.65 -36.51
N LEU A 643 -12.05 16.57 -36.59
CA LEU A 643 -11.95 17.53 -37.69
C LEU A 643 -11.67 16.81 -39.01
N PHE A 644 -10.84 15.77 -38.93
CA PHE A 644 -10.62 14.83 -40.02
C PHE A 644 -10.63 13.41 -39.48
N GLU A 645 -11.34 12.52 -40.17
CA GLU A 645 -11.31 11.08 -39.96
C GLU A 645 -10.77 10.44 -41.25
N PHE A 646 -9.63 9.77 -41.13
CA PHE A 646 -9.03 9.05 -42.24
C PHE A 646 -9.19 7.56 -42.03
N VAL A 647 -9.58 6.87 -43.09
CA VAL A 647 -9.79 5.43 -43.09
C VAL A 647 -8.96 4.80 -44.21
N THR A 648 -8.19 3.78 -43.87
CA THR A 648 -7.49 2.93 -44.85
C THR A 648 -7.89 1.50 -44.65
N GLU A 649 -8.49 0.91 -45.67
CA GLU A 649 -8.93 -0.49 -45.68
C GLU A 649 -7.76 -1.42 -46.04
N ASN A 650 -7.76 -2.63 -45.51
CA ASN A 650 -6.83 -3.73 -45.80
C ASN A 650 -5.34 -3.37 -45.61
N VAL A 651 -4.98 -2.93 -44.41
CA VAL A 651 -3.59 -2.59 -44.06
C VAL A 651 -2.76 -3.85 -43.85
N GLN A 652 -1.73 -4.05 -44.67
CA GLN A 652 -0.79 -5.17 -44.55
C GLN A 652 0.57 -4.69 -44.06
N LEU A 653 1.00 -5.19 -42.90
CA LEU A 653 2.28 -4.85 -42.31
C LEU A 653 3.30 -5.95 -42.57
N GLN A 654 4.37 -5.62 -43.29
CA GLN A 654 5.48 -6.53 -43.54
C GLN A 654 6.40 -6.63 -42.30
N PRO A 655 7.05 -7.79 -42.06
CA PRO A 655 7.99 -7.98 -40.95
C PRO A 655 9.13 -6.97 -40.96
N ASN A 656 9.29 -6.22 -39.88
CA ASN A 656 10.37 -5.24 -39.65
C ASN A 656 10.51 -4.16 -40.74
N VAL A 657 9.46 -3.90 -41.52
CA VAL A 657 9.43 -2.84 -42.54
C VAL A 657 8.49 -1.73 -42.09
N GLU A 658 8.94 -0.48 -42.21
CA GLU A 658 8.11 0.69 -41.93
C GLU A 658 7.12 0.90 -43.09
N THR A 659 5.84 0.74 -42.80
CA THR A 659 4.73 1.02 -43.72
C THR A 659 4.28 2.45 -43.49
N ASN A 660 4.54 3.31 -44.47
CA ASN A 660 4.19 4.73 -44.41
C ASN A 660 2.92 4.99 -45.21
N ILE A 661 1.89 5.51 -44.54
CA ILE A 661 0.62 5.91 -45.14
C ILE A 661 0.54 7.44 -45.06
N TYR A 662 0.20 8.06 -46.20
CA TYR A 662 0.12 9.51 -46.33
C TYR A 662 -1.33 9.92 -46.58
N TYR A 663 -1.85 10.83 -45.78
CA TYR A 663 -3.15 11.44 -45.98
C TYR A 663 -2.98 12.89 -46.37
N GLU A 664 -3.51 13.25 -47.53
CA GLU A 664 -3.59 14.64 -47.98
C GLU A 664 -4.80 15.30 -47.32
N MET A 665 -4.56 16.45 -46.70
CA MET A 665 -5.57 17.23 -45.99
C MET A 665 -5.67 18.60 -46.65
N THR A 666 -6.79 18.89 -47.31
CA THR A 666 -7.09 20.23 -47.84
C THR A 666 -7.66 21.09 -46.73
N LEU A 667 -6.96 22.17 -46.39
CA LEU A 667 -7.38 23.07 -45.31
C LEU A 667 -8.40 24.07 -45.86
N ASP A 668 -9.68 23.71 -45.90
CA ASP A 668 -10.74 24.57 -46.45
C ASP A 668 -10.81 25.93 -45.72
N ALA A 669 -10.78 27.01 -46.49
CA ALA A 669 -10.85 28.38 -45.98
C ALA A 669 -12.14 28.62 -45.16
N ALA A 670 -13.22 27.89 -45.42
CA ALA A 670 -14.45 27.96 -44.63
C ALA A 670 -14.34 27.26 -43.25
N GLN A 671 -13.56 26.17 -43.13
CA GLN A 671 -13.38 25.42 -41.88
C GLN A 671 -12.35 26.05 -40.93
N PHE A 672 -11.48 26.90 -41.48
CA PHE A 672 -10.39 27.59 -40.79
C PHE A 672 -10.55 29.13 -40.85
N SER A 673 -11.73 29.62 -40.47
CA SER A 673 -11.99 31.06 -40.27
C SER A 673 -11.15 31.68 -39.14
N GLU A 674 -10.76 30.84 -38.17
CA GLU A 674 -9.92 31.17 -37.03
C GLU A 674 -8.70 30.24 -36.96
N THR A 675 -7.71 30.65 -36.16
CA THR A 675 -6.47 29.89 -36.04
C THR A 675 -6.63 28.66 -35.14
N LYS A 676 -6.50 27.45 -35.70
CA LYS A 676 -6.65 26.17 -34.95
C LYS A 676 -5.33 25.42 -34.81
N LEU A 677 -5.15 24.68 -33.70
CA LEU A 677 -4.02 23.76 -33.48
C LEU A 677 -4.48 22.32 -33.69
N ILE A 678 -4.07 21.69 -34.79
CA ILE A 678 -4.48 20.33 -35.13
C ILE A 678 -3.50 19.29 -34.57
N MET A 679 -4.03 18.22 -34.00
CA MET A 679 -3.28 17.09 -33.42
C MET A 679 -3.97 15.75 -33.74
N VAL A 680 -3.19 14.66 -33.81
CA VAL A 680 -3.76 13.30 -33.95
C VAL A 680 -4.30 12.85 -32.59
N SER A 681 -5.62 12.78 -32.45
CA SER A 681 -6.27 12.43 -31.18
C SER A 681 -6.27 10.93 -30.88
N GLY A 682 -6.28 10.10 -31.92
CA GLY A 682 -6.32 8.65 -31.77
C GLY A 682 -6.02 7.91 -33.07
N LEU A 683 -5.43 6.73 -32.94
CA LEU A 683 -5.15 5.81 -34.04
C LEU A 683 -5.61 4.42 -33.62
N ASN A 684 -6.46 3.80 -34.44
CA ASN A 684 -7.05 2.50 -34.17
C ASN A 684 -6.79 1.55 -35.34
N LEU A 685 -6.24 0.37 -35.06
CA LEU A 685 -6.16 -0.75 -36.00
C LEU A 685 -7.26 -1.75 -35.68
N GLU A 686 -8.20 -1.93 -36.61
CA GLU A 686 -9.30 -2.86 -36.50
C GLU A 686 -8.85 -4.27 -36.90
N MET A 687 -9.17 -5.25 -36.03
CA MET A 687 -8.92 -6.68 -36.18
C MET A 687 -10.28 -7.39 -36.29
N GLY A 688 -10.60 -7.91 -37.46
CA GLY A 688 -11.92 -8.46 -37.79
C GLY A 688 -12.87 -7.40 -38.35
N SER A 689 -13.89 -7.84 -39.08
CA SER A 689 -14.94 -6.95 -39.58
C SER A 689 -15.95 -6.62 -38.48
N VAL A 690 -16.50 -5.40 -38.46
CA VAL A 690 -17.62 -5.02 -37.57
C VAL A 690 -18.84 -5.94 -37.74
N HIS A 691 -18.97 -6.57 -38.91
CA HIS A 691 -20.04 -7.51 -39.24
C HIS A 691 -19.64 -8.98 -39.03
N SER A 692 -18.42 -9.24 -38.56
CA SER A 692 -17.94 -10.57 -38.19
C SER A 692 -18.33 -10.90 -36.75
N SER A 693 -18.27 -12.18 -36.38
CA SER A 693 -18.50 -12.62 -34.99
C SER A 693 -17.49 -12.04 -34.00
N VAL A 694 -16.30 -11.66 -34.46
CA VAL A 694 -15.24 -11.07 -33.64
C VAL A 694 -14.82 -9.73 -34.24
N TYR A 695 -14.79 -8.70 -33.40
CA TYR A 695 -14.24 -7.38 -33.73
C TYR A 695 -13.38 -6.88 -32.58
N GLY A 696 -12.11 -6.61 -32.90
CA GLY A 696 -11.11 -6.09 -31.98
C GLY A 696 -10.52 -4.77 -32.45
N THR A 697 -10.07 -3.93 -31.54
CA THR A 697 -9.23 -2.77 -31.88
C THR A 697 -7.93 -2.77 -31.12
N LEU A 698 -6.86 -2.29 -31.78
CA LEU A 698 -5.59 -1.96 -31.15
C LEU A 698 -5.41 -0.44 -31.22
N ASP A 699 -5.42 0.21 -30.07
CA ASP A 699 -5.63 1.65 -29.95
C ASP A 699 -4.40 2.38 -29.37
N TRP A 700 -4.08 3.53 -29.96
CA TRP A 700 -3.03 4.45 -29.50
C TRP A 700 -3.59 5.82 -29.15
N GLU A 701 -3.15 6.34 -28.01
CA GLU A 701 -3.46 7.71 -27.55
C GLU A 701 -2.40 8.71 -28.04
N PHE A 702 -2.76 10.00 -28.08
CA PHE A 702 -1.89 11.08 -28.56
C PHE A 702 -0.49 11.08 -27.93
N THR A 703 -0.40 10.94 -26.60
CA THR A 703 0.87 11.01 -25.87
C THR A 703 1.86 9.93 -26.35
N SER A 704 1.35 8.75 -26.67
CA SER A 704 2.13 7.62 -27.19
C SER A 704 2.57 7.84 -28.65
N LEU A 705 1.71 8.45 -29.47
CA LEU A 705 2.00 8.75 -30.87
C LEU A 705 3.01 9.89 -31.04
N ALA A 706 3.02 10.87 -30.11
CA ALA A 706 3.86 12.07 -30.19
C ALA A 706 5.27 11.86 -29.65
N MET A 707 5.44 11.13 -28.54
CA MET A 707 6.73 10.98 -27.86
C MET A 707 7.54 9.78 -28.35
N GLY A 708 6.88 8.79 -28.99
CA GLY A 708 7.46 7.47 -29.18
C GLY A 708 7.61 6.72 -27.85
N ILE A 709 7.48 5.40 -27.85
CA ILE A 709 7.76 4.60 -26.66
C ILE A 709 9.30 4.50 -26.54
N PRO A 710 9.93 4.90 -25.42
CA PRO A 710 11.38 4.79 -25.24
C PRO A 710 11.83 3.33 -25.35
N GLU A 711 12.79 3.04 -26.23
CA GLU A 711 13.34 1.68 -26.39
C GLU A 711 14.27 1.26 -25.24
N CYS A 712 14.24 -0.05 -24.96
CA CYS A 712 15.38 -0.81 -24.45
C CYS A 712 16.42 -1.03 -25.59
N SER A 713 17.22 0.01 -25.84
CA SER A 713 18.66 0.02 -26.16
C SER A 713 19.32 -0.81 -27.29
N TYR A 714 18.67 -1.50 -28.25
CA TYR A 714 19.47 -2.27 -29.25
C TYR A 714 19.10 -2.23 -30.74
N ARG A 715 18.08 -1.50 -31.21
CA ARG A 715 17.92 -1.26 -32.66
C ARG A 715 17.31 0.11 -32.95
N SER A 716 18.12 1.06 -33.41
CA SER A 716 17.65 2.33 -33.98
C SER A 716 16.60 2.05 -35.06
N SER A 717 15.33 2.28 -34.77
CA SER A 717 14.28 2.26 -35.78
C SER A 717 14.32 3.60 -36.50
N MET A 718 14.01 3.64 -37.81
CA MET A 718 13.78 4.93 -38.47
C MET A 718 12.60 5.70 -37.84
N LEU A 719 11.73 5.03 -37.07
CA LEU A 719 10.72 5.66 -36.22
C LEU A 719 11.31 6.58 -35.14
N ASP A 720 12.60 6.48 -34.81
CA ASP A 720 13.29 7.40 -33.88
C ASP A 720 13.72 8.70 -34.56
N SER A 721 13.75 8.73 -35.90
CA SER A 721 14.01 9.96 -36.66
C SER A 721 12.80 10.90 -36.50
N ARG A 722 13.02 12.10 -35.97
CA ARG A 722 11.95 13.09 -35.78
C ARG A 722 11.61 13.78 -37.12
N ILE A 723 11.01 13.04 -38.04
CA ILE A 723 10.53 13.58 -39.31
C ILE A 723 9.08 14.05 -39.12
N GLY A 724 8.84 15.35 -39.30
CA GLY A 724 7.52 15.97 -39.13
C GLY A 724 7.21 16.43 -37.70
N LEU A 725 6.09 17.14 -37.55
CA LEU A 725 5.62 17.75 -36.31
C LEU A 725 4.44 16.95 -35.73
N PRO A 726 4.34 16.77 -34.40
CA PRO A 726 3.20 16.07 -33.77
C PRO A 726 1.90 16.92 -33.76
N SER A 727 2.01 18.23 -33.98
CA SER A 727 0.90 19.18 -34.07
C SER A 727 1.26 20.38 -34.95
N VAL A 728 0.29 20.98 -35.65
CA VAL A 728 0.49 22.12 -36.60
C VAL A 728 -0.59 23.19 -36.42
N LYS A 729 -0.25 24.48 -36.60
CA LYS A 729 -1.16 25.64 -36.50
C LYS A 729 -1.65 26.12 -37.89
N VAL A 730 -2.94 26.40 -38.10
CA VAL A 730 -3.50 26.81 -39.43
C VAL A 730 -4.06 28.25 -39.43
N ARG A 731 -3.77 29.12 -40.44
CA ARG A 731 -4.12 30.59 -40.53
C ARG A 731 -4.97 30.96 -41.80
N PRO A 732 -5.75 32.07 -41.92
CA PRO A 732 -6.60 32.41 -43.12
C PRO A 732 -5.95 33.19 -44.34
N LEU A 733 -6.68 33.52 -45.45
CA LEU A 733 -6.25 34.14 -46.76
C LEU A 733 -6.34 35.72 -46.81
N GLU A 734 -5.40 36.44 -47.48
CA GLU A 734 -5.22 37.93 -47.40
C GLU A 734 -5.56 38.79 -48.68
N ALA A 735 -6.02 40.06 -48.54
CA ALA A 735 -6.37 41.04 -49.63
C ALA A 735 -5.31 42.15 -49.91
N ALA A 736 -5.42 42.90 -51.03
CA ALA A 736 -4.42 43.90 -51.48
C ALA A 736 -4.83 45.39 -51.30
N ALA A 737 -4.41 46.04 -50.20
CA ALA A 737 -4.68 47.46 -49.90
C ALA A 737 -3.55 48.11 -49.08
N ARG A 738 -3.49 49.45 -49.00
CA ARG A 738 -2.60 50.17 -48.05
C ARG A 738 -3.30 51.28 -47.29
N LEU A 739 -2.82 51.59 -46.08
CA LEU A 739 -3.31 52.68 -45.23
C LEU A 739 -2.31 53.84 -45.18
N LYS A 740 -2.80 55.07 -45.23
CA LYS A 740 -2.01 56.31 -45.21
C LYS A 740 -2.64 57.32 -44.24
N GLY A 741 -1.85 57.87 -43.31
CA GLY A 741 -2.36 58.82 -42.30
C GLY A 741 -1.47 58.84 -41.06
N ASP A 742 -2.00 59.36 -39.96
CA ASP A 742 -1.34 59.30 -38.66
C ASP A 742 -1.51 57.90 -38.06
N LEU A 743 -0.54 57.02 -38.34
CA LEU A 743 -0.59 55.61 -38.00
C LEU A 743 -0.09 55.33 -36.56
N LYS A 744 -0.12 56.35 -35.69
CA LYS A 744 0.24 56.26 -34.27
C LYS A 744 -0.70 57.10 -33.42
N GLY A 745 -1.30 56.49 -32.39
CA GLY A 745 -2.08 57.20 -31.37
C GLY A 745 -1.35 57.30 -30.03
N ASP A 746 -1.55 58.39 -29.28
CA ASP A 746 -1.12 58.54 -27.88
C ASP A 746 -2.31 59.07 -27.05
N ALA A 747 -2.67 58.37 -25.97
CA ALA A 747 -3.78 58.74 -25.09
C ALA A 747 -3.55 58.25 -23.64
N LEU A 748 -4.06 58.99 -22.66
CA LEU A 748 -4.13 58.49 -21.27
C LEU A 748 -5.28 57.48 -21.13
N LEU A 749 -5.13 56.51 -20.22
CA LEU A 749 -6.19 55.54 -19.90
C LEU A 749 -7.52 56.25 -19.58
N GLY A 750 -8.61 55.91 -20.27
CA GLY A 750 -9.93 56.51 -20.13
C GLY A 750 -10.15 57.83 -20.89
N GLN A 751 -9.11 58.37 -21.56
CA GLN A 751 -9.22 59.56 -22.41
C GLN A 751 -9.67 59.21 -23.83
N ILE A 752 -10.42 60.11 -24.48
CA ILE A 752 -10.81 59.98 -25.89
C ILE A 752 -9.74 60.62 -26.79
N GLY A 753 -9.16 59.83 -27.70
CA GLY A 753 -8.22 60.23 -28.76
C GLY A 753 -8.81 60.05 -30.17
N ASN A 754 -8.30 60.79 -31.16
CA ASN A 754 -8.83 60.79 -32.54
C ASN A 754 -7.70 60.55 -33.57
N LEU A 755 -7.91 59.67 -34.55
CA LEU A 755 -6.99 59.36 -35.66
C LEU A 755 -7.64 59.65 -37.01
N SER A 756 -6.97 60.43 -37.87
CA SER A 756 -7.46 60.71 -39.23
C SER A 756 -6.65 59.92 -40.27
N LEU A 757 -7.33 59.04 -41.02
CA LEU A 757 -6.73 58.02 -41.90
C LEU A 757 -7.30 58.05 -43.32
N ARG A 758 -6.58 57.44 -44.27
CA ARG A 758 -7.00 57.23 -45.67
C ARG A 758 -6.67 55.80 -46.12
N LEU A 759 -7.64 55.08 -46.65
CA LEU A 759 -7.45 53.77 -47.30
C LEU A 759 -7.13 53.97 -48.79
N ILE A 760 -6.16 53.21 -49.31
CA ILE A 760 -5.77 53.21 -50.73
C ILE A 760 -5.92 51.77 -51.25
N CYS A 761 -6.79 51.60 -52.25
CA CYS A 761 -7.03 50.30 -52.89
C CYS A 761 -5.98 50.06 -53.99
N GLU A 762 -5.28 48.91 -53.94
CA GLU A 762 -4.23 48.53 -54.91
C GLU A 762 -4.61 47.30 -55.74
N GLU A 763 -5.87 46.88 -55.68
CA GLU A 763 -6.44 45.84 -56.54
C GLU A 763 -6.42 46.27 -58.02
N ASN A 764 -6.10 45.33 -58.92
CA ASN A 764 -6.11 45.57 -60.37
C ASN A 764 -7.53 45.76 -60.94
N GLU A 765 -8.54 45.22 -60.26
CA GLU A 765 -9.97 45.37 -60.56
C GLU A 765 -10.67 45.94 -59.34
N LEU A 766 -11.58 46.91 -59.52
CA LEU A 766 -12.27 47.56 -58.40
C LEU A 766 -13.30 46.61 -57.76
N PRO A 767 -13.34 46.51 -56.41
CA PRO A 767 -14.34 45.71 -55.70
C PRO A 767 -15.74 46.35 -55.76
N ASP A 768 -16.80 45.54 -55.57
CA ASP A 768 -18.19 46.00 -55.61
C ASP A 768 -18.55 46.87 -54.37
N SER A 769 -18.04 46.47 -53.19
CA SER A 769 -18.19 47.20 -51.93
C SER A 769 -16.92 47.08 -51.09
N ILE A 770 -16.63 48.13 -50.32
CA ILE A 770 -15.54 48.17 -49.35
C ILE A 770 -16.17 48.37 -47.97
N ARG A 771 -16.07 47.35 -47.11
CA ARG A 771 -16.43 47.46 -45.70
C ARG A 771 -15.17 47.62 -44.87
N LEU A 772 -15.07 48.77 -44.21
CA LEU A 772 -14.06 49.06 -43.19
C LEU A 772 -14.69 48.77 -41.84
N GLU A 773 -14.17 47.78 -41.14
CA GLU A 773 -14.51 47.53 -39.75
C GLU A 773 -13.27 47.75 -38.92
N TRP A 774 -13.35 48.55 -37.86
CA TRP A 774 -12.24 48.68 -36.93
C TRP A 774 -12.67 48.27 -35.54
N TYR A 775 -11.79 47.50 -34.92
CA TYR A 775 -11.98 46.92 -33.62
C TYR A 775 -10.62 46.80 -32.93
N ALA A 776 -10.62 46.52 -31.64
CA ALA A 776 -9.38 46.26 -30.91
C ALA A 776 -8.78 44.93 -31.41
N GLU A 777 -7.54 44.89 -31.92
CA GLU A 777 -6.94 43.60 -32.30
C GLU A 777 -6.73 42.76 -31.04
N MET A 778 -7.41 41.62 -30.97
CA MET A 778 -7.40 40.71 -29.83
C MET A 778 -6.22 39.76 -29.98
N THR A 779 -5.15 40.00 -29.21
CA THR A 779 -4.05 39.03 -29.09
C THR A 779 -4.35 37.93 -28.07
N ASP A 780 -5.26 38.20 -27.12
CA ASP A 780 -5.75 37.31 -26.07
C ASP A 780 -7.19 37.71 -25.68
N ASP A 781 -8.04 36.76 -25.24
CA ASP A 781 -9.43 37.01 -24.78
C ASP A 781 -9.51 38.03 -23.62
N ALA A 782 -8.39 38.26 -22.91
CA ALA A 782 -8.26 39.22 -21.82
C ALA A 782 -8.35 40.69 -22.26
N ASN A 783 -8.16 41.00 -23.56
CA ASN A 783 -8.13 42.37 -24.07
C ASN A 783 -9.48 42.87 -24.60
N ARG A 784 -10.58 42.14 -24.36
CA ARG A 784 -11.93 42.57 -24.77
C ARG A 784 -12.31 43.87 -24.06
N GLY A 785 -12.64 44.91 -24.82
CA GLY A 785 -12.95 46.24 -24.30
C GLY A 785 -11.73 47.12 -23.99
N ALA A 786 -10.49 46.67 -24.27
CA ALA A 786 -9.26 47.45 -24.07
C ALA A 786 -9.18 48.74 -24.91
N LEU A 787 -9.85 48.74 -26.06
CA LEU A 787 -10.09 49.90 -26.90
C LEU A 787 -11.58 49.95 -27.19
N LEU A 788 -12.21 51.07 -26.87
CA LEU A 788 -13.60 51.35 -27.23
C LEU A 788 -13.63 52.46 -28.26
N PHE A 789 -14.51 52.35 -29.25
CA PHE A 789 -14.64 53.30 -30.35
C PHE A 789 -15.89 54.14 -30.15
N LEU A 790 -15.77 55.43 -30.42
CA LEU A 790 -16.89 56.35 -30.35
C LEU A 790 -17.67 56.26 -31.68
N THR A 791 -18.80 55.56 -31.63
CA THR A 791 -19.73 55.42 -32.76
C THR A 791 -20.36 56.75 -33.15
N ALA A 792 -20.95 56.81 -34.35
CA ALA A 792 -21.68 57.97 -34.84
C ALA A 792 -22.81 58.47 -33.90
N GLN A 793 -23.29 57.62 -32.97
CA GLN A 793 -24.31 57.96 -31.96
C GLN A 793 -23.70 58.42 -30.62
N ASN A 794 -22.41 58.78 -30.57
CA ASN A 794 -21.68 59.17 -29.35
C ASN A 794 -21.73 58.11 -28.23
N LYS A 795 -21.76 56.83 -28.60
CA LYS A 795 -21.66 55.70 -27.66
C LYS A 795 -20.34 54.97 -27.88
N LEU A 796 -19.70 54.58 -26.78
CA LEU A 796 -18.53 53.71 -26.80
C LEU A 796 -18.97 52.27 -27.12
N ALA A 797 -18.41 51.70 -28.18
CA ALA A 797 -18.67 50.33 -28.63
C ALA A 797 -17.34 49.59 -28.93
N ASP A 798 -17.38 48.26 -28.98
CA ASP A 798 -16.20 47.41 -29.21
C ASP A 798 -15.67 47.49 -30.65
N SER A 799 -16.54 47.84 -31.59
CA SER A 799 -16.20 48.10 -32.97
C SER A 799 -17.03 49.25 -33.50
N ASP A 800 -16.54 49.85 -34.57
CA ASP A 800 -17.34 50.75 -35.39
C ASP A 800 -17.02 50.47 -36.85
N GLU A 801 -17.96 50.78 -37.73
CA GLU A 801 -17.88 50.38 -39.13
C GLU A 801 -18.20 51.53 -40.08
N CYS A 802 -17.58 51.47 -41.24
CA CYS A 802 -17.84 52.33 -42.37
C CYS A 802 -17.99 51.48 -43.62
N VAL A 803 -19.20 51.46 -44.19
CA VAL A 803 -19.50 50.78 -45.45
C VAL A 803 -19.45 51.81 -46.58
N ILE A 804 -18.67 51.52 -47.61
CA ILE A 804 -18.50 52.37 -48.78
C ILE A 804 -18.93 51.58 -50.02
N ASP A 805 -20.01 52.03 -50.66
CA ASP A 805 -20.41 51.54 -51.97
C ASP A 805 -19.57 52.21 -53.06
N VAL A 806 -18.80 51.43 -53.80
CA VAL A 806 -17.83 51.93 -54.79
C VAL A 806 -18.53 52.62 -55.98
N ALA A 807 -19.81 52.29 -56.24
CA ALA A 807 -20.65 52.96 -57.24
C ALA A 807 -20.99 54.43 -56.90
N ALA A 808 -20.85 54.84 -55.63
CA ALA A 808 -21.16 56.19 -55.15
C ALA A 808 -19.92 57.12 -55.05
N VAL A 809 -18.72 56.62 -55.40
CA VAL A 809 -17.45 57.33 -55.25
C VAL A 809 -16.93 57.79 -56.61
N ASP A 810 -16.34 58.99 -56.67
CA ASP A 810 -15.78 59.59 -57.88
C ASP A 810 -14.57 58.77 -58.40
N THR A 811 -14.79 57.93 -59.42
CA THR A 811 -13.83 56.97 -59.97
C THR A 811 -12.70 57.61 -60.80
N ALA A 812 -12.65 58.94 -60.87
CA ALA A 812 -11.66 59.68 -61.66
C ALA A 812 -10.22 59.67 -61.07
N LYS A 813 -10.01 59.13 -59.86
CA LYS A 813 -8.69 59.01 -59.22
C LYS A 813 -8.31 57.53 -59.01
N ILE A 814 -7.32 57.08 -59.77
CA ILE A 814 -6.65 55.79 -59.56
C ILE A 814 -5.28 56.08 -58.92
N PRO A 815 -4.93 55.48 -57.77
CA PRO A 815 -5.72 54.53 -56.97
C PRO A 815 -6.84 55.21 -56.14
N LEU A 816 -7.91 54.46 -55.85
CA LEU A 816 -9.07 54.92 -55.05
C LEU A 816 -8.62 55.26 -53.62
N GLU A 817 -8.85 56.52 -53.18
CA GLU A 817 -8.52 56.99 -51.82
C GLU A 817 -9.81 57.27 -51.02
N VAL A 818 -9.98 56.63 -49.86
CA VAL A 818 -11.14 56.85 -48.97
C VAL A 818 -10.72 57.38 -47.60
N PRO A 819 -11.08 58.63 -47.21
CA PRO A 819 -10.77 59.19 -45.89
C PRO A 819 -11.76 58.77 -44.81
N PHE A 820 -11.28 58.51 -43.59
CA PHE A 820 -12.10 58.21 -42.41
C PHE A 820 -11.38 58.61 -41.10
N THR A 821 -12.14 58.81 -40.01
CA THR A 821 -11.58 59.17 -38.69
C THR A 821 -12.00 58.14 -37.65
N ILE A 822 -11.04 57.63 -36.87
CA ILE A 822 -11.29 56.71 -35.76
C ILE A 822 -11.18 57.49 -34.46
N SER A 823 -12.27 57.59 -33.71
CA SER A 823 -12.26 58.14 -32.34
C SER A 823 -12.27 56.97 -31.37
N TYR A 824 -11.28 56.90 -30.48
CA TYR A 824 -11.05 55.75 -29.61
C TYR A 824 -10.80 56.18 -28.16
N CYS A 825 -11.10 55.28 -27.23
CA CYS A 825 -10.84 55.42 -25.81
C CYS A 825 -10.11 54.16 -25.34
N ALA A 826 -8.87 54.33 -24.86
CA ALA A 826 -8.09 53.23 -24.34
C ALA A 826 -8.55 52.91 -22.90
N GLN A 827 -9.00 51.68 -22.66
CA GLN A 827 -9.37 51.15 -21.35
C GLN A 827 -8.29 50.23 -20.77
N ALA A 828 -7.22 49.95 -21.53
CA ALA A 828 -6.03 49.24 -21.07
C ALA A 828 -4.75 50.04 -21.33
N VAL A 829 -3.70 49.75 -20.58
CA VAL A 829 -2.39 50.41 -20.68
C VAL A 829 -1.46 49.60 -21.57
N GLY A 830 -0.67 50.26 -22.41
CA GLY A 830 0.36 49.63 -23.22
C GLY A 830 0.28 49.98 -24.70
N SER A 831 1.05 49.24 -25.51
CA SER A 831 0.97 49.31 -26.97
C SER A 831 -0.25 48.53 -27.43
N LEU A 832 -1.40 49.20 -27.46
CA LEU A 832 -2.63 48.67 -28.02
C LEU A 832 -2.57 48.72 -29.53
N CYS A 833 -3.41 47.92 -30.17
CA CYS A 833 -3.48 47.85 -31.61
C CYS A 833 -4.93 48.00 -32.04
N ILE A 834 -5.21 49.02 -32.83
CA ILE A 834 -6.47 49.08 -33.57
C ILE A 834 -6.27 48.22 -34.82
N ALA A 835 -7.04 47.14 -34.93
CA ALA A 835 -7.19 46.42 -36.18
C ALA A 835 -8.18 47.17 -37.05
N VAL A 836 -7.74 47.54 -38.24
CA VAL A 836 -8.63 47.97 -39.31
C VAL A 836 -8.73 46.82 -40.28
N GLU A 837 -9.87 46.16 -40.28
CA GLU A 837 -10.21 45.13 -41.23
C GLU A 837 -10.85 45.74 -42.48
N VAL A 838 -10.31 45.33 -43.62
CA VAL A 838 -10.80 45.69 -44.94
C VAL A 838 -11.33 44.44 -45.59
N LEU A 839 -12.63 44.44 -45.85
CA LEU A 839 -13.34 43.38 -46.55
C LEU A 839 -13.66 43.85 -47.97
N PHE A 840 -13.08 43.16 -48.95
CA PHE A 840 -13.42 43.32 -50.36
C PHE A 840 -14.37 42.22 -50.78
N THR A 841 -15.54 42.61 -51.29
CA THR A 841 -16.51 41.69 -51.88
C THR A 841 -16.46 41.75 -53.40
N ARG A 842 -16.21 40.62 -54.05
CA ARG A 842 -16.24 40.49 -55.52
C ARG A 842 -16.99 39.22 -55.92
N GLY A 843 -18.15 39.36 -56.57
CA GLY A 843 -18.88 38.21 -57.13
C GLY A 843 -19.14 37.05 -56.14
N GLY A 844 -19.31 37.35 -54.85
CA GLY A 844 -19.51 36.36 -53.78
C GLY A 844 -18.24 35.85 -53.09
N LEU A 845 -17.04 36.23 -53.55
CA LEU A 845 -15.78 35.94 -52.87
C LEU A 845 -15.38 37.12 -51.97
N THR A 846 -14.97 36.81 -50.74
CA THR A 846 -14.51 37.79 -49.75
C THR A 846 -13.00 37.68 -49.55
N ALA A 847 -12.27 38.75 -49.85
CA ALA A 847 -10.85 38.87 -49.49
C ALA A 847 -10.72 39.80 -48.28
N ARG A 848 -9.90 39.42 -47.29
CA ARG A 848 -9.71 40.16 -46.03
C ARG A 848 -8.29 40.69 -45.95
N ARG A 849 -8.09 41.98 -45.65
CA ARG A 849 -6.80 42.49 -45.20
C ARG A 849 -6.95 43.17 -43.86
N ARG A 850 -6.06 42.85 -42.93
CA ARG A 850 -5.97 43.54 -41.64
C ARG A 850 -4.81 44.52 -41.65
N PHE A 851 -5.04 45.69 -41.07
CA PHE A 851 -4.01 46.66 -40.77
C PHE A 851 -3.96 46.89 -39.28
N PHE A 852 -2.75 47.14 -38.79
CA PHE A 852 -2.48 47.30 -37.38
C PHE A 852 -1.97 48.71 -37.12
N ILE A 853 -2.72 49.47 -36.34
CA ILE A 853 -2.35 50.83 -35.94
C ILE A 853 -1.97 50.80 -34.48
N ALA A 854 -0.72 51.16 -34.20
CA ALA A 854 -0.20 51.19 -32.84
C ALA A 854 -0.77 52.39 -32.08
N VAL A 855 -1.44 52.13 -30.97
CA VAL A 855 -1.93 53.11 -30.02
C VAL A 855 -1.17 52.93 -28.73
N ASN A 856 -0.40 53.92 -28.33
CA ASN A 856 0.28 53.92 -27.05
C ASN A 856 -0.66 54.51 -26.00
N SER A 857 -1.23 53.66 -25.16
CA SER A 857 -1.93 54.10 -23.96
C SER A 857 -0.99 54.10 -22.77
N ARG A 858 -0.95 55.22 -22.04
CA ARG A 858 -0.18 55.34 -20.79
C ARG A 858 -1.12 55.50 -19.60
N PRO A 859 -0.76 54.93 -18.43
CA PRO A 859 -1.58 55.09 -17.24
C PRO A 859 -1.45 56.53 -16.72
N PRO A 860 -2.54 57.14 -16.22
CA PRO A 860 -2.48 58.46 -15.58
C PRO A 860 -1.73 58.43 -14.24
N PHE A 861 -1.72 57.28 -13.56
CA PHE A 861 -1.07 57.09 -12.26
C PHE A 861 -0.27 55.78 -12.24
N THR A 862 0.78 55.72 -11.44
CA THR A 862 1.42 54.46 -11.04
C THR A 862 1.31 54.27 -9.54
N ILE A 863 0.82 53.10 -9.12
CA ILE A 863 0.66 52.73 -7.71
C ILE A 863 1.78 51.78 -7.27
N ARG A 864 2.28 51.98 -6.05
CA ARG A 864 3.18 51.04 -5.36
C ARG A 864 2.65 50.80 -3.97
N THR A 865 2.19 49.57 -3.73
CA THR A 865 1.72 49.17 -2.39
C THR A 865 2.81 48.41 -1.66
N SER A 866 3.07 48.83 -0.43
CA SER A 866 3.95 48.17 0.52
C SER A 866 3.14 47.66 1.70
N LEU A 867 3.35 46.41 2.06
CA LEU A 867 2.82 45.83 3.28
C LEU A 867 3.81 46.07 4.40
N LEU A 868 3.31 46.52 5.53
CA LEU A 868 4.10 46.97 6.65
C LEU A 868 3.64 46.26 7.92
N THR A 869 4.59 45.80 8.73
CA THR A 869 4.31 45.31 10.08
C THR A 869 3.84 46.46 10.97
N LEU A 870 3.35 46.15 12.18
CA LEU A 870 3.08 47.13 13.22
C LEU A 870 4.29 48.04 13.52
N ASN A 871 5.50 47.56 13.21
CA ASN A 871 6.76 48.26 13.44
C ASN A 871 7.25 49.06 12.23
N ASN A 872 6.41 49.20 11.19
CA ASN A 872 6.71 49.90 9.94
C ASN A 872 7.87 49.26 9.14
N GLU A 873 8.03 47.94 9.28
CA GLU A 873 8.99 47.14 8.50
C GLU A 873 8.27 46.49 7.33
N ILE A 874 8.95 46.36 6.18
CA ILE A 874 8.37 45.79 4.96
C ILE A 874 8.10 44.29 5.18
N LEU A 875 6.87 43.87 4.89
CA LEU A 875 6.39 42.50 5.03
C LEU A 875 6.24 41.88 3.62
N GLU A 876 6.91 40.75 3.37
CA GLU A 876 6.79 40.05 2.08
C GLU A 876 5.49 39.25 1.95
N SER A 877 5.06 38.60 3.04
CA SER A 877 3.83 37.82 3.08
C SER A 877 3.16 37.96 4.46
N PRO A 878 1.90 38.43 4.53
CA PRO A 878 1.17 38.53 5.78
C PRO A 878 0.65 37.15 6.24
N PHE A 879 0.46 36.96 7.54
CA PHE A 879 -0.24 35.79 8.05
C PHE A 879 -1.75 36.01 8.02
N THR A 880 -2.53 34.95 7.77
CA THR A 880 -3.99 35.00 7.93
C THR A 880 -4.37 35.36 9.37
N GLU A 881 -5.48 36.08 9.54
CA GLU A 881 -6.01 36.55 10.83
C GLU A 881 -5.08 37.47 11.65
N THR A 882 -4.01 37.99 11.05
CA THR A 882 -3.11 38.98 11.68
C THR A 882 -3.26 40.37 11.08
N ASN A 883 -3.16 41.41 11.90
CA ASN A 883 -3.25 42.80 11.47
C ASN A 883 -1.92 43.28 10.86
N PHE A 884 -1.99 43.98 9.74
CA PHE A 884 -0.85 44.65 9.09
C PHE A 884 -1.28 46.00 8.51
N PHE A 885 -0.34 46.83 8.09
CA PHE A 885 -0.62 48.09 7.39
C PHE A 885 -0.35 47.95 5.90
N ALA A 886 -1.29 48.39 5.07
CA ALA A 886 -1.07 48.53 3.65
C ALA A 886 -0.89 50.03 3.34
N ARG A 887 0.23 50.38 2.70
CA ARG A 887 0.51 51.75 2.24
C ARG A 887 0.68 51.76 0.73
N SER A 888 -0.14 52.54 0.04
CA SER A 888 -0.09 52.74 -1.41
C SER A 888 0.41 54.14 -1.75
N ASP A 889 1.57 54.21 -2.41
CA ASP A 889 2.15 55.42 -2.96
C ASP A 889 1.75 55.55 -4.44
N ILE A 890 1.06 56.63 -4.79
CA ILE A 890 0.42 56.87 -6.09
C ILE A 890 1.11 58.06 -6.75
N GLU A 891 1.87 57.82 -7.81
CA GLU A 891 2.62 58.82 -8.56
C GLU A 891 1.85 59.26 -9.82
N SER A 892 1.72 60.57 -10.05
CA SER A 892 1.09 61.13 -11.25
C SER A 892 2.03 61.07 -12.47
N LYS A 893 1.53 60.60 -13.63
CA LYS A 893 2.30 60.48 -14.89
C LYS A 893 1.95 61.53 -15.95
N ALA A 894 1.14 62.50 -15.56
CA ALA A 894 0.76 63.64 -16.38
C ALA A 894 0.42 64.83 -15.47
N PRO A 895 0.33 66.05 -16.01
CA PRO A 895 -0.29 67.16 -15.30
C PRO A 895 -1.81 66.90 -15.16
N LEU A 896 -2.25 66.62 -13.93
CA LEU A 896 -3.62 66.17 -13.62
C LEU A 896 -4.27 67.03 -12.52
N ILE A 897 -5.60 67.07 -12.51
CA ILE A 897 -6.42 67.65 -11.46
C ILE A 897 -7.14 66.50 -10.75
N ILE A 898 -6.94 66.33 -9.43
CA ILE A 898 -7.56 65.26 -8.62
C ILE A 898 -8.74 65.84 -7.81
N GLY A 899 -9.90 65.19 -7.89
CA GLY A 899 -11.13 65.62 -7.21
C GLY A 899 -11.56 64.76 -6.02
N ASP A 900 -11.32 63.44 -6.04
CA ASP A 900 -11.78 62.50 -5.01
C ASP A 900 -10.94 61.21 -5.01
N ILE A 901 -10.74 60.62 -3.82
CA ILE A 901 -9.99 59.36 -3.62
C ILE A 901 -10.66 58.48 -2.55
N GLN A 902 -10.87 57.21 -2.89
CA GLN A 902 -11.45 56.19 -1.99
C GLN A 902 -10.69 54.86 -2.11
N TRP A 903 -10.38 54.20 -0.98
CA TRP A 903 -9.84 52.82 -0.93
C TRP A 903 -10.92 51.85 -0.47
N ARG A 904 -11.39 50.97 -1.38
CA ARG A 904 -12.35 49.90 -1.10
C ARG A 904 -11.60 48.59 -0.93
N ALA A 905 -11.77 47.95 0.23
CA ALA A 905 -11.15 46.64 0.50
C ALA A 905 -11.92 45.51 -0.20
N ASP A 906 -11.23 44.39 -0.44
CA ASP A 906 -11.83 43.18 -1.01
C ASP A 906 -12.64 42.39 0.04
N ALA A 907 -13.49 41.45 -0.40
CA ALA A 907 -14.42 40.71 0.46
C ALA A 907 -13.73 39.92 1.59
N ASN A 908 -12.50 39.46 1.37
CA ASN A 908 -11.71 38.69 2.33
C ASN A 908 -10.77 39.56 3.19
N VAL A 909 -10.81 40.89 3.01
CA VAL A 909 -9.98 41.84 3.74
C VAL A 909 -10.86 42.68 4.65
N HIS A 910 -10.61 42.58 5.94
CA HIS A 910 -11.21 43.45 6.94
C HIS A 910 -10.34 44.68 7.19
N VAL A 911 -10.92 45.88 7.15
CA VAL A 911 -10.24 47.13 7.50
C VAL A 911 -10.61 47.50 8.93
N GLU A 912 -9.61 47.78 9.77
CA GLU A 912 -9.87 48.32 11.11
C GLU A 912 -10.18 49.82 11.02
N GLY A 913 -11.46 50.16 10.82
CA GLY A 913 -11.98 51.53 10.71
C GLY A 913 -13.04 51.69 9.60
N ASP A 914 -13.54 52.91 9.38
CA ASP A 914 -14.31 53.23 8.16
C ASP A 914 -13.37 53.21 6.93
N GLU A 915 -13.90 52.82 5.77
CA GLU A 915 -13.16 52.91 4.50
C GLU A 915 -12.57 54.31 4.31
N LEU A 916 -11.30 54.36 3.88
CA LEU A 916 -10.58 55.62 3.72
C LEU A 916 -11.16 56.39 2.53
N ARG A 917 -11.97 57.43 2.80
CA ARG A 917 -12.51 58.38 1.83
C ARG A 917 -12.01 59.79 2.15
N ARG A 918 -11.44 60.46 1.15
CA ARG A 918 -10.97 61.84 1.29
C ARG A 918 -11.48 62.69 0.13
N GLU A 919 -12.46 63.53 0.40
CA GLU A 919 -12.98 64.51 -0.56
C GLU A 919 -12.17 65.81 -0.49
N PHE A 920 -11.71 66.30 -1.64
CA PHE A 920 -11.04 67.60 -1.72
C PHE A 920 -12.09 68.69 -1.93
N ILE A 921 -12.31 69.54 -0.92
CA ILE A 921 -13.30 70.63 -0.98
C ILE A 921 -12.72 71.79 -1.80
N GLN A 922 -13.01 71.84 -3.10
CA GLN A 922 -13.08 73.06 -3.94
C GLN A 922 -13.49 72.71 -5.38
N GLU A 923 -14.27 73.58 -6.04
CA GLU A 923 -14.76 73.43 -7.43
C GLU A 923 -13.65 73.32 -8.51
N GLU A 924 -12.37 73.35 -8.12
CA GLU A 924 -11.22 73.24 -9.03
C GLU A 924 -10.29 72.01 -8.80
N GLY A 925 -10.52 71.18 -7.77
CA GLY A 925 -9.65 70.02 -7.44
C GLY A 925 -8.20 70.39 -7.05
N GLU A 926 -7.41 69.44 -6.57
CA GLU A 926 -5.97 69.65 -6.32
C GLU A 926 -5.15 69.37 -7.59
N ARG A 927 -4.23 70.27 -7.94
CA ARG A 927 -3.37 70.14 -9.14
C ARG A 927 -2.09 69.39 -8.79
N TYR A 928 -1.81 68.33 -9.54
CA TYR A 928 -0.61 67.52 -9.43
C TYR A 928 0.23 67.68 -10.71
N ALA A 929 1.52 67.93 -10.53
CA ALA A 929 2.48 67.88 -11.62
C ALA A 929 2.85 66.43 -11.97
N GLU A 930 3.43 66.22 -13.14
CA GLU A 930 4.04 64.94 -13.47
C GLU A 930 5.17 64.63 -12.48
N GLY A 931 5.09 63.48 -11.81
CA GLY A 931 6.04 63.01 -10.79
C GLY A 931 5.62 63.23 -9.33
N ASP A 932 4.53 63.96 -9.06
CA ASP A 932 4.05 64.14 -7.68
C ASP A 932 3.50 62.81 -7.11
N VAL A 933 3.76 62.54 -5.82
CA VAL A 933 3.38 61.29 -5.14
C VAL A 933 2.41 61.56 -3.99
N LEU A 934 1.29 60.84 -4.02
CA LEU A 934 0.29 60.80 -2.97
C LEU A 934 0.35 59.45 -2.23
N SER A 935 0.48 59.46 -0.90
CA SER A 935 0.52 58.24 -0.08
C SER A 935 -0.78 58.04 0.71
N VAL A 936 -1.40 56.86 0.58
CA VAL A 936 -2.59 56.44 1.34
C VAL A 936 -2.24 55.21 2.18
N CYS A 937 -2.68 55.13 3.45
CA CYS A 937 -2.34 54.03 4.35
C CYS A 937 -3.53 53.58 5.21
N SER A 938 -3.77 52.27 5.28
CA SER A 938 -4.88 51.64 6.01
C SER A 938 -4.41 50.41 6.80
N CYS A 939 -5.04 50.14 7.96
CA CYS A 939 -4.82 48.90 8.72
C CYS A 939 -5.78 47.80 8.27
N MET A 940 -5.24 46.62 7.94
CA MET A 940 -5.96 45.53 7.29
C MET A 940 -5.69 44.17 7.94
N ARG A 941 -6.63 43.25 7.82
CA ARG A 941 -6.54 41.84 8.21
C ARG A 941 -7.18 40.94 7.16
N ILE A 942 -6.48 39.87 6.79
CA ILE A 942 -6.98 38.87 5.82
C ILE A 942 -7.65 37.73 6.57
N VAL A 943 -8.88 37.40 6.19
CA VAL A 943 -9.67 36.32 6.81
C VAL A 943 -9.31 34.97 6.19
N ASP A 944 -9.15 33.93 7.02
CA ASP A 944 -8.76 32.59 6.54
C ASP A 944 -9.91 31.86 5.82
N SER A 945 -9.60 31.18 4.71
CA SER A 945 -10.54 30.31 3.99
C SER A 945 -9.84 29.15 3.27
N ASP A 946 -10.56 28.04 3.07
CA ASP A 946 -10.00 26.75 2.64
C ASP A 946 -9.28 26.78 1.28
N ASP A 947 -9.56 27.77 0.41
CA ASP A 947 -9.02 27.91 -0.94
C ASP A 947 -8.16 29.19 -1.15
N LEU A 948 -7.71 29.86 -0.08
CA LEU A 948 -7.03 31.15 -0.16
C LEU A 948 -5.50 31.04 -0.41
N GLU A 949 -5.06 31.03 -1.67
CA GLU A 949 -3.61 31.11 -2.04
C GLU A 949 -3.13 32.55 -2.29
N GLU A 950 -4.00 33.40 -2.87
CA GLU A 950 -3.75 34.82 -3.16
C GLU A 950 -4.98 35.66 -2.77
N CYS A 951 -4.78 36.84 -2.19
CA CYS A 951 -5.85 37.73 -1.74
C CYS A 951 -5.63 39.16 -2.25
N SER A 952 -6.64 39.76 -2.91
CA SER A 952 -6.57 41.17 -3.34
C SER A 952 -6.72 42.10 -2.13
N LEU A 953 -5.96 43.20 -2.10
CA LEU A 953 -6.08 44.27 -1.11
C LEU A 953 -7.20 45.28 -1.46
N GLY A 954 -7.95 45.02 -2.52
CA GLY A 954 -9.03 45.86 -3.03
C GLY A 954 -8.56 46.91 -4.02
N GLN A 955 -9.40 47.93 -4.24
CA GLN A 955 -9.22 48.94 -5.30
C GLN A 955 -9.25 50.36 -4.75
N ILE A 956 -8.36 51.21 -5.28
CA ILE A 956 -8.33 52.65 -5.03
C ILE A 956 -8.95 53.38 -6.22
N SER A 957 -10.08 54.06 -6.02
CA SER A 957 -10.72 54.87 -7.05
C SER A 957 -10.30 56.33 -6.95
N ILE A 958 -9.86 56.92 -8.06
CA ILE A 958 -9.42 58.32 -8.17
C ILE A 958 -10.22 59.02 -9.27
N LYS A 959 -10.83 60.17 -8.94
CA LYS A 959 -11.48 61.05 -9.91
C LYS A 959 -10.51 62.12 -10.39
N TRP A 960 -10.29 62.24 -11.70
CA TRP A 960 -9.31 63.18 -12.26
C TRP A 960 -9.69 63.80 -13.61
N ALA A 961 -9.03 64.89 -14.00
CA ALA A 961 -9.12 65.50 -15.34
C ALA A 961 -7.73 66.00 -15.80
N THR A 962 -7.50 66.11 -17.12
CA THR A 962 -6.27 66.72 -17.65
C THR A 962 -6.35 68.24 -17.63
N VAL A 963 -5.20 68.91 -17.52
CA VAL A 963 -5.13 70.38 -17.57
C VAL A 963 -5.62 70.95 -18.91
N ASP A 964 -5.42 70.23 -20.03
CA ASP A 964 -5.85 70.67 -21.37
C ASP A 964 -7.37 70.58 -21.59
N LYS A 965 -8.07 69.73 -20.82
CA LYS A 965 -9.52 69.50 -20.92
C LYS A 965 -10.15 69.39 -19.51
N PRO A 966 -10.22 70.48 -18.74
CA PRO A 966 -10.61 70.46 -17.33
C PRO A 966 -12.08 70.06 -17.07
N GLN A 967 -12.91 69.97 -18.12
CA GLN A 967 -14.31 69.55 -18.03
C GLN A 967 -14.53 68.06 -18.34
N SER A 968 -13.49 67.33 -18.78
CA SER A 968 -13.57 65.91 -19.11
C SER A 968 -13.09 65.05 -17.94
N TRP A 969 -13.94 64.87 -16.93
CA TRP A 969 -13.64 64.03 -15.77
C TRP A 969 -13.57 62.54 -16.14
N VAL A 970 -12.53 61.88 -15.65
CA VAL A 970 -12.27 60.45 -15.79
C VAL A 970 -12.17 59.83 -14.40
N MET A 971 -12.73 58.63 -14.22
CA MET A 971 -12.55 57.81 -13.02
C MET A 971 -11.54 56.72 -13.32
N SER A 972 -10.46 56.65 -12.55
CA SER A 972 -9.50 55.55 -12.61
C SER A 972 -9.60 54.68 -11.37
N TYR A 973 -9.49 53.37 -11.57
CA TYR A 973 -9.43 52.38 -10.50
C TYR A 973 -8.04 51.76 -10.52
N LEU A 974 -7.32 51.87 -9.42
CA LEU A 974 -5.98 51.33 -9.24
C LEU A 974 -6.08 50.11 -8.32
N ASP A 975 -5.55 48.98 -8.77
CA ASP A 975 -5.44 47.79 -7.93
C ASP A 975 -4.43 48.07 -6.81
N ALA A 976 -4.86 47.93 -5.56
CA ALA A 976 -3.99 48.08 -4.40
C ALA A 976 -2.98 46.93 -4.30
N GLY A 977 -3.10 45.89 -5.13
CA GLY A 977 -2.17 44.77 -5.24
C GLY A 977 -2.70 43.52 -4.55
N VAL A 978 -1.98 42.42 -4.77
CA VAL A 978 -2.32 41.10 -4.22
C VAL A 978 -1.30 40.73 -3.14
N ALA A 979 -1.80 40.29 -1.99
CA ALA A 979 -1.00 39.69 -0.94
C ALA A 979 -1.08 38.15 -1.06
N ARG A 980 0.02 37.46 -0.78
CA ARG A 980 0.06 36.00 -0.65
C ARG A 980 0.06 35.64 0.83
N PRO A 981 -1.11 35.41 1.44
CA PRO A 981 -1.16 35.15 2.86
C PRO A 981 -0.60 33.77 3.20
N ARG A 982 0.12 33.66 4.30
CA ARG A 982 0.57 32.38 4.88
C ARG A 982 -0.42 31.96 5.95
N ARG A 983 -0.80 30.68 5.95
CA ARG A 983 -1.62 30.12 7.03
C ARG A 983 -0.81 30.05 8.31
N ALA A 984 -1.26 30.77 9.35
CA ALA A 984 -0.67 30.68 10.67
C ALA A 984 -1.38 29.59 11.49
N PRO A 985 -0.65 28.69 12.17
CA PRO A 985 -1.26 27.71 13.07
C PRO A 985 -1.89 28.36 14.30
N ILE A 986 -1.47 29.57 14.65
CA ILE A 986 -1.96 30.35 15.79
C ILE A 986 -2.02 31.84 15.44
N VAL A 987 -2.94 32.57 16.10
CA VAL A 987 -3.01 34.04 16.07
C VAL A 987 -2.56 34.57 17.42
N LEU A 988 -1.73 35.61 17.42
CA LEU A 988 -1.25 36.28 18.63
C LEU A 988 -1.60 37.77 18.56
N ASN A 989 -2.34 38.28 19.55
CA ASN A 989 -2.61 39.71 19.68
C ASN A 989 -2.13 40.23 21.03
N ALA A 990 -1.37 41.33 21.04
CA ALA A 990 -0.92 41.99 22.25
C ALA A 990 -1.69 43.30 22.47
N ARG A 991 -2.37 43.40 23.62
CA ARG A 991 -3.06 44.64 24.05
C ARG A 991 -2.40 45.21 25.29
N VAL A 992 -2.14 46.52 25.28
CA VAL A 992 -1.79 47.29 26.47
C VAL A 992 -3.08 47.85 27.04
N CYS A 993 -3.44 47.46 28.26
CA CYS A 993 -4.76 47.79 28.84
C CYS A 993 -4.80 49.19 29.51
N THR A 994 -3.82 50.05 29.22
CA THR A 994 -3.74 51.42 29.74
C THR A 994 -3.55 52.41 28.60
N THR A 995 -4.27 53.53 28.67
CA THR A 995 -4.21 54.61 27.67
C THR A 995 -2.92 55.43 27.74
N GLN A 996 -2.30 55.53 28.91
CA GLN A 996 -1.03 56.22 29.13
C GLN A 996 -0.09 55.33 29.95
N CYS A 997 1.10 55.05 29.42
CA CYS A 997 2.14 54.32 30.13
C CYS A 997 3.02 55.33 30.87
N ILE A 998 3.07 55.27 32.21
CA ILE A 998 3.82 56.22 33.04
C ILE A 998 4.91 55.47 33.84
N VAL A 999 6.08 56.08 34.00
CA VAL A 999 7.17 55.53 34.82
C VAL A 999 6.66 55.18 36.23
N ARG A 1000 7.07 54.01 36.75
CA ARG A 1000 6.68 53.48 38.07
C ARG A 1000 5.18 53.21 38.27
N THR A 1001 4.38 53.19 37.21
CA THR A 1001 2.99 52.73 37.25
C THR A 1001 2.85 51.33 36.66
N ALA A 1002 1.86 50.56 37.12
CA ALA A 1002 1.60 49.23 36.59
C ALA A 1002 0.98 49.33 35.18
N ILE A 1003 1.61 48.68 34.22
CA ILE A 1003 1.22 48.62 32.82
C ILE A 1003 0.77 47.17 32.53
N PRO A 1004 -0.53 46.87 32.61
CA PRO A 1004 -1.08 45.58 32.23
C PRO A 1004 -0.98 45.35 30.71
N ILE A 1005 -0.38 44.23 30.33
CA ILE A 1005 -0.28 43.75 28.95
C ILE A 1005 -0.96 42.39 28.89
N VAL A 1006 -1.87 42.20 27.94
CA VAL A 1006 -2.53 40.91 27.71
C VAL A 1006 -2.19 40.40 26.33
N PHE A 1007 -1.75 39.14 26.28
CA PHE A 1007 -1.50 38.39 25.06
C PHE A 1007 -2.63 37.40 24.84
N CYS A 1008 -3.39 37.57 23.75
CA CYS A 1008 -4.42 36.62 23.35
C CYS A 1008 -3.85 35.70 22.27
N ILE A 1009 -3.82 34.40 22.53
CA ILE A 1009 -3.32 33.37 21.62
C ILE A 1009 -4.49 32.47 21.22
N THR A 1010 -4.81 32.39 19.93
CA THR A 1010 -5.89 31.55 19.41
C THR A 1010 -5.35 30.43 18.55
N ASN A 1011 -5.80 29.19 18.77
CA ASN A 1011 -5.42 28.05 17.95
C ASN A 1011 -6.28 27.97 16.67
N LEU A 1012 -5.64 28.16 15.50
CA LEU A 1012 -6.31 28.00 14.20
C LEU A 1012 -6.12 26.59 13.61
N HIS A 1013 -5.29 25.74 14.23
CA HIS A 1013 -5.07 24.38 13.76
C HIS A 1013 -6.30 23.49 14.04
N PRO A 1014 -6.68 22.56 13.13
CA PRO A 1014 -7.85 21.69 13.31
C PRO A 1014 -7.72 20.68 14.46
N GLN A 1015 -6.50 20.49 14.99
CA GLN A 1015 -6.23 19.59 16.12
C GLN A 1015 -5.79 20.37 17.36
N ALA A 1016 -5.89 19.73 18.52
CA ALA A 1016 -5.41 20.30 19.78
C ALA A 1016 -3.88 20.43 19.79
N ILE A 1017 -3.38 21.58 20.25
CA ILE A 1017 -1.95 21.92 20.28
C ILE A 1017 -1.47 22.11 21.71
N ASP A 1018 -0.28 21.61 22.02
CA ASP A 1018 0.40 21.89 23.29
C ASP A 1018 1.41 23.03 23.06
N LEU A 1019 1.25 24.13 23.78
CA LEU A 1019 2.06 25.35 23.69
C LEU A 1019 2.78 25.63 25.01
N HIS A 1020 4.09 25.82 24.91
CA HIS A 1020 4.95 26.32 25.97
C HIS A 1020 5.24 27.80 25.72
N ILE A 1021 4.71 28.66 26.57
CA ILE A 1021 4.79 30.12 26.49
C ILE A 1021 5.81 30.62 27.51
N THR A 1022 6.82 31.37 27.05
CA THR A 1022 7.81 32.03 27.92
C THR A 1022 7.81 33.54 27.66
N VAL A 1023 7.75 34.34 28.72
CA VAL A 1023 7.85 35.80 28.63
C VAL A 1023 9.30 36.23 28.88
N GLU A 1024 9.90 36.90 27.90
CA GLU A 1024 11.21 37.52 28.00
C GLU A 1024 11.09 39.01 28.30
N MET A 1025 11.68 39.41 29.43
CA MET A 1025 11.63 40.77 29.94
C MET A 1025 12.92 41.51 29.63
N ALA A 1026 12.81 42.78 29.25
CA ALA A 1026 13.96 43.69 29.22
C ALA A 1026 14.25 44.22 30.63
N ASP A 1027 15.54 44.44 30.95
CA ASP A 1027 16.02 44.90 32.27
C ASP A 1027 15.46 46.27 32.72
N LEU A 1028 14.77 46.97 31.82
CA LEU A 1028 14.15 48.28 32.05
C LEU A 1028 12.73 48.19 32.66
N PHE A 1029 12.22 46.97 32.86
CA PHE A 1029 10.90 46.72 33.43
C PHE A 1029 10.98 45.82 34.68
N MET A 1030 10.20 46.16 35.71
CA MET A 1030 9.86 45.20 36.77
C MET A 1030 8.66 44.37 36.34
N PHE A 1031 8.69 43.07 36.60
CA PHE A 1031 7.71 42.08 36.15
C PHE A 1031 6.83 41.58 37.28
N ALA A 1032 5.53 41.46 37.04
CA ALA A 1032 4.59 40.71 37.88
C ALA A 1032 3.69 39.84 36.99
N GLY A 1033 3.81 38.52 37.13
CA GLY A 1033 3.03 37.54 36.34
C GLY A 1033 3.72 36.18 36.26
N SER A 1034 3.14 35.26 35.48
CA SER A 1034 3.75 33.96 35.19
C SER A 1034 4.78 34.10 34.07
N LYS A 1035 6.06 33.84 34.38
CA LYS A 1035 7.14 33.91 33.38
C LYS A 1035 7.08 32.78 32.34
N GLN A 1036 6.58 31.62 32.74
CA GLN A 1036 6.42 30.44 31.88
C GLN A 1036 5.06 29.79 32.14
N VAL A 1037 4.37 29.40 31.07
CA VAL A 1037 3.06 28.73 31.14
C VAL A 1037 2.98 27.67 30.05
N ASN A 1038 2.51 26.47 30.41
CA ASN A 1038 2.18 25.41 29.46
C ASN A 1038 0.67 25.29 29.35
N VAL A 1039 0.14 25.38 28.13
CA VAL A 1039 -1.29 25.34 27.85
C VAL A 1039 -1.56 24.38 26.70
N ARG A 1040 -2.65 23.62 26.81
CA ARG A 1040 -3.19 22.83 25.71
C ARG A 1040 -4.42 23.55 25.16
N LEU A 1041 -4.39 23.93 23.88
CA LEU A 1041 -5.49 24.61 23.21
C LEU A 1041 -6.20 23.68 22.23
N LEU A 1042 -7.53 23.57 22.33
CA LEU A 1042 -8.38 22.93 21.33
C LEU A 1042 -8.48 23.78 20.07
N SER A 1043 -9.00 23.20 18.97
CA SER A 1043 -9.20 23.96 17.74
C SER A 1043 -10.17 25.13 17.99
N SER A 1044 -9.81 26.31 17.47
CA SER A 1044 -10.53 27.58 17.67
C SER A 1044 -10.58 28.10 19.12
N GLU A 1045 -9.85 27.48 20.05
CA GLU A 1045 -9.78 27.95 21.44
C GLU A 1045 -8.77 29.09 21.59
N SER A 1046 -9.13 30.11 22.38
CA SER A 1046 -8.27 31.25 22.71
C SER A 1046 -7.81 31.20 24.17
N TYR A 1047 -6.54 31.51 24.39
CA TYR A 1047 -5.93 31.65 25.72
C TYR A 1047 -5.41 33.06 25.92
N GLU A 1048 -5.82 33.71 27.01
CA GLU A 1048 -5.32 35.03 27.41
C GLU A 1048 -4.22 34.89 28.48
N CYS A 1049 -3.01 35.33 28.16
CA CYS A 1049 -1.91 35.48 29.09
C CYS A 1049 -1.79 36.95 29.52
N SER A 1050 -2.19 37.27 30.74
CA SER A 1050 -2.07 38.62 31.31
C SER A 1050 -0.79 38.77 32.14
N ILE A 1051 0.02 39.77 31.84
CA ILE A 1051 1.17 40.19 32.64
C ILE A 1051 1.04 41.65 33.06
N SER A 1052 1.67 42.04 34.15
CA SER A 1052 1.82 43.44 34.53
C SER A 1052 3.29 43.80 34.56
N VAL A 1053 3.68 44.83 33.80
CA VAL A 1053 5.05 45.36 33.79
C VAL A 1053 5.07 46.76 34.39
N MET A 1054 6.17 47.15 35.01
CA MET A 1054 6.38 48.51 35.52
C MET A 1054 7.67 49.06 34.94
N ALA A 1055 7.57 50.12 34.13
CA ALA A 1055 8.72 50.76 33.51
C ALA A 1055 9.55 51.56 34.53
N LEU A 1056 10.86 51.34 34.53
CA LEU A 1056 11.81 52.01 35.44
C LEU A 1056 12.31 53.36 34.91
N THR A 1057 12.22 53.57 33.59
CA THR A 1057 12.69 54.78 32.89
C THR A 1057 11.64 55.29 31.90
N ALA A 1058 11.71 56.59 31.58
CA ALA A 1058 10.85 57.19 30.55
C ALA A 1058 11.51 57.07 29.17
N GLY A 1059 10.69 57.11 28.12
CA GLY A 1059 11.12 57.10 26.72
C GLY A 1059 10.58 55.92 25.93
N ARG A 1060 11.19 55.66 24.78
CA ARG A 1060 10.87 54.53 23.90
C ARG A 1060 11.58 53.27 24.41
N LEU A 1061 10.87 52.45 25.18
CA LEU A 1061 11.40 51.22 25.78
C LEU A 1061 11.11 49.99 24.90
N PRO A 1062 11.94 48.94 24.90
CA PRO A 1062 11.66 47.72 24.17
C PRO A 1062 10.40 47.03 24.70
N PHE A 1063 9.52 46.55 23.83
CA PHE A 1063 8.33 45.82 24.26
C PHE A 1063 8.72 44.42 24.79
N SER A 1064 7.96 43.87 25.74
CA SER A 1064 8.20 42.54 26.30
C SER A 1064 8.03 41.46 25.22
N ARG A 1065 9.02 40.58 25.06
CA ARG A 1065 9.00 39.54 24.03
C ARG A 1065 8.35 38.25 24.54
N LEU A 1066 7.70 37.53 23.64
CA LEU A 1066 7.20 36.18 23.90
C LEU A 1066 8.09 35.16 23.18
N GLN A 1067 8.29 34.00 23.79
CA GLN A 1067 8.84 32.83 23.13
C GLN A 1067 7.81 31.73 23.19
N LEU A 1068 7.45 31.20 22.02
CA LEU A 1068 6.47 30.15 21.84
C LEU A 1068 7.18 28.88 21.35
N ARG A 1069 6.92 27.76 22.01
CA ARG A 1069 7.43 26.44 21.60
C ARG A 1069 6.29 25.43 21.58
N SER A 1070 6.25 24.58 20.56
CA SER A 1070 5.28 23.49 20.43
C SER A 1070 5.97 22.26 19.87
N SER A 1071 5.49 21.07 20.22
CA SER A 1071 5.92 19.82 19.55
C SER A 1071 5.28 19.64 18.17
N ALA A 1072 4.22 20.40 17.86
CA ALA A 1072 3.46 20.25 16.62
C ALA A 1072 3.98 21.13 15.47
N PHE A 1073 4.72 22.19 15.76
CA PHE A 1073 5.15 23.20 14.78
C PHE A 1073 6.63 23.53 14.92
N ASP A 1074 7.24 23.99 13.83
CA ASP A 1074 8.63 24.46 13.84
C ASP A 1074 8.78 25.74 14.68
N SER A 1075 9.83 25.75 15.52
CA SER A 1075 10.28 26.89 16.31
C SER A 1075 10.45 28.18 15.51
N LEU A 1076 10.99 28.11 14.29
CA LEU A 1076 11.25 29.28 13.45
C LEU A 1076 9.96 29.96 13.00
N LEU A 1077 8.93 29.18 12.67
CA LEU A 1077 7.61 29.68 12.28
C LEU A 1077 6.92 30.42 13.43
N LEU A 1078 7.00 29.86 14.64
CA LEU A 1078 6.42 30.48 15.83
C LEU A 1078 7.14 31.78 16.22
N ASP A 1079 8.48 31.82 16.09
CA ASP A 1079 9.27 33.02 16.36
C ASP A 1079 8.96 34.14 15.35
N GLU A 1080 8.68 33.79 14.08
CA GLU A 1080 8.24 34.73 13.05
C GLU A 1080 6.87 35.34 13.37
N ILE A 1081 5.88 34.53 13.77
CA ILE A 1081 4.53 34.99 14.15
C ILE A 1081 4.61 35.97 15.32
N VAL A 1082 5.44 35.69 16.32
CA VAL A 1082 5.66 36.60 17.45
C VAL A 1082 6.25 37.92 16.99
N CYS A 1083 7.26 37.89 16.11
CA CYS A 1083 7.94 39.09 15.63
C CYS A 1083 6.97 40.06 14.91
N VAL A 1084 6.11 39.52 14.04
CA VAL A 1084 5.19 40.32 13.22
C VAL A 1084 4.01 40.87 14.04
N SER A 1085 3.56 40.13 15.05
CA SER A 1085 2.34 40.46 15.81
C SER A 1085 2.58 41.33 17.05
N MET A 1086 3.84 41.68 17.34
CA MET A 1086 4.23 42.37 18.55
C MET A 1086 4.82 43.76 18.26
N PRO A 1087 4.43 44.81 19.00
CA PRO A 1087 5.11 46.10 18.93
C PRO A 1087 6.59 45.97 19.29
N ALA A 1088 7.47 46.73 18.64
CA ALA A 1088 8.90 46.75 18.94
C ALA A 1088 9.20 47.57 20.20
N ALA A 1089 8.40 48.60 20.46
CA ALA A 1089 8.61 49.51 21.57
C ALA A 1089 7.31 49.97 22.23
N LEU A 1090 7.38 50.19 23.53
CA LEU A 1090 6.38 50.86 24.33
C LEU A 1090 6.86 52.29 24.65
N PHE A 1091 6.02 53.30 24.42
CA PHE A 1091 6.36 54.67 24.78
C PHE A 1091 5.88 54.98 26.21
N VAL A 1092 6.84 55.25 27.10
CA VAL A 1092 6.57 55.52 28.52
C VAL A 1092 6.84 56.98 28.85
N LEU A 1093 5.81 57.66 29.35
CA LEU A 1093 5.87 59.05 29.77
C LEU A 1093 6.57 59.18 31.14
N PRO A 1094 7.35 60.24 31.36
CA PRO A 1094 7.88 60.54 32.69
C PRO A 1094 6.73 60.79 33.65
N GLN A 1095 6.91 60.40 34.91
CA GLN A 1095 5.98 60.78 35.97
C GLN A 1095 5.97 62.31 36.06
N ALA A 1096 4.79 62.92 35.96
CA ALA A 1096 4.64 64.36 36.14
C ALA A 1096 5.23 64.73 37.51
N LYS A 1097 6.11 65.75 37.53
CA LYS A 1097 6.56 66.34 38.80
C LYS A 1097 5.36 67.07 39.40
N GLU A 1098 4.87 66.59 40.54
CA GLU A 1098 4.24 67.48 41.53
C GLU A 1098 5.32 68.33 42.20
#